data_AF-A0A6M1N3B0-F1
#
_entry.id   AF-A0A6M1N3B0-F1
#
_cell.length_a   1.000
_cell.length_b   1.000
_cell.length_c   1.000
_cell.angle_alpha   90.00
_cell.angle_beta   90.00
_cell.angle_gamma   90.00
#
_symmetry.space_group_name_H-M   'P 1'
#
loop_
_entity.id
_entity.type
_entity.pdbx_description
1 polymer ?
#
loop_
_entity_poly.entity_id
_entity_poly.type
_entity_poly.pdbx_seq_one_letter_code
_entity_poly.pdbx_strand_id
1 'polypeptide(L)'
;MKANLLILTILLFISCSHKIFNELNDLEESEQKSISKVLNNQFPVVPGTVITHSPKSSKAYIGSPSIEILPNGNYVASHDIFGTSGRAHKTAVFISEDRGNTWVFADSVNLVGGQLFYHQDALYLHGFGHGDMFITKSNDGGHTWDPVVTIMNKTSTVRYQQAPTPFIVHNGRIWHATEGLAPPWGYGSQQSCIISADVNADLMNPSSWRRSNVVPFNPSWTEGTSFMEGNIVLAPDDSLKIILRVNPDDNIAAVIPVANDGFTIDGSSVSFINFPGARKKFTIRYDAVTGKYWSLTNYILPDYVGGDVGRTRNSQVLISSTDAVNWSINALVLFVDDTAFHGFQYLDWQFDGADIVAVSRTSYDDGMGGAANQHDSNFLTFHRFSNFRTRTTPTEWQYLLDDISDFPMADTSSAFTPGNLVVTRYGNGTHDYPTTSNVAVEVFIDEYTPEGILDSSRPLPTAANGSVQPYRFTGNSTANTEALLSLSANRQYLVAVGYNVAPGATITSSNSRTIAVVTADGSINTSTITSGNIGTPRSAIIANNGVNIWFAGSSTAALRYKLFGSGATEHIDLITSTTNGRSLAIYDEQLYMSTSAVSGGEPAKLGPVVGGIPLGMPTSGTPVINNFSGLPANFNASQFILLDKDTDGEFDLLYYVDETNPGSIVKYAYDGGTWMVKGSVNATAPATTQGIRSITGKMVGNTAVLYAVTTTLGTSSLIKMTDANASSSIISASNNAPENLVSAPAKTRFRSVSFTPGTVGI
;
A
#
# COMPACT_ATOMS: atom_id res chain seq x y z
N MET A 1 -13.98 37.30 19.47
CA MET A 1 -15.46 37.40 19.59
C MET A 1 -16.17 37.33 18.24
N LYS A 2 -15.79 38.14 17.23
CA LYS A 2 -16.32 37.99 15.85
C LYS A 2 -15.97 36.65 15.19
N ALA A 3 -14.73 36.16 15.36
CA ALA A 3 -14.35 34.82 14.90
C ALA A 3 -15.20 33.71 15.54
N ASN A 4 -15.39 33.72 16.86
CA ASN A 4 -16.26 32.74 17.53
C ASN A 4 -17.74 32.84 17.12
N LEU A 5 -18.25 34.04 16.79
CA LEU A 5 -19.62 34.23 16.33
C LEU A 5 -19.77 33.82 14.85
N LEU A 6 -18.76 34.05 14.01
CA LEU A 6 -18.69 33.60 12.62
C LEU A 6 -18.55 32.07 12.57
N ILE A 7 -17.67 31.49 13.40
CA ILE A 7 -17.55 30.05 13.62
C ILE A 7 -18.90 29.47 14.08
N LEU A 8 -19.59 30.08 15.06
CA LEU A 8 -20.91 29.62 15.49
C LEU A 8 -22.00 29.75 14.40
N THR A 9 -21.91 30.78 13.54
CA THR A 9 -22.85 31.01 12.43
C THR A 9 -22.58 30.06 11.25
N ILE A 10 -21.32 29.77 10.95
CA ILE A 10 -20.87 28.75 9.98
C ILE A 10 -21.27 27.37 10.50
N LEU A 11 -21.05 27.05 11.78
CA LEU A 11 -21.46 25.78 12.42
C LEU A 11 -22.98 25.55 12.43
N LEU A 12 -23.79 26.62 12.48
CA LEU A 12 -25.25 26.55 12.37
C LEU A 12 -25.73 26.36 10.92
N PHE A 13 -24.88 26.62 9.93
CA PHE A 13 -25.24 26.69 8.52
C PHE A 13 -24.14 26.17 7.58
N ILE A 14 -23.38 25.12 7.90
CA ILE A 14 -22.61 24.41 6.86
C ILE A 14 -23.64 23.65 6.03
N SER A 15 -24.27 24.38 5.13
CA SER A 15 -25.01 23.81 4.01
C SER A 15 -24.08 23.89 2.81
N CYS A 16 -24.07 22.84 2.00
CA CYS A 16 -23.46 22.87 0.67
C CYS A 16 -24.22 23.81 -0.28
N SER A 17 -24.45 25.07 0.12
CA SER A 17 -25.01 26.11 -0.73
C SER A 17 -23.87 26.94 -1.31
N HIS A 18 -24.05 27.40 -2.55
CA HIS A 18 -23.03 28.16 -3.28
C HIS A 18 -22.49 29.40 -2.54
N LYS A 19 -23.28 29.97 -1.61
CA LYS A 19 -22.85 31.11 -0.78
C LYS A 19 -21.75 30.75 0.22
N ILE A 20 -21.78 29.55 0.79
CA ILE A 20 -20.88 29.16 1.90
C ILE A 20 -19.50 28.74 1.39
N PHE A 21 -19.41 28.13 0.21
CA PHE A 21 -18.10 27.83 -0.38
C PHE A 21 -17.28 29.09 -0.67
N ASN A 22 -17.93 30.17 -1.12
CA ASN A 22 -17.26 31.45 -1.30
C ASN A 22 -16.82 32.05 0.04
N GLU A 23 -17.64 31.93 1.10
CA GLU A 23 -17.26 32.39 2.45
C GLU A 23 -16.14 31.57 3.09
N LEU A 24 -16.07 30.25 2.83
CA LEU A 24 -14.96 29.40 3.29
C LEU A 24 -13.65 29.74 2.60
N ASN A 25 -13.70 30.09 1.31
CA ASN A 25 -12.52 30.46 0.53
C ASN A 25 -11.88 31.79 1.00
N ASP A 26 -12.65 32.63 1.68
CA ASP A 26 -12.18 33.89 2.25
C ASP A 26 -11.49 33.72 3.63
N LEU A 27 -11.52 32.51 4.21
CA LEU A 27 -10.88 32.20 5.51
C LEU A 27 -9.42 31.79 5.37
N GLU A 28 -8.60 32.14 6.36
CA GLU A 28 -7.24 31.60 6.43
C GLU A 28 -7.26 30.08 6.68
N GLU A 29 -6.27 29.38 6.13
CA GLU A 29 -6.16 27.92 6.26
C GLU A 29 -6.16 27.44 7.72
N SER A 30 -5.53 28.22 8.62
CA SER A 30 -5.50 27.93 10.05
C SER A 30 -6.90 27.98 10.70
N GLU A 31 -7.78 28.85 10.19
CA GLU A 31 -9.17 28.96 10.62
C GLU A 31 -9.98 27.77 10.09
N GLN A 32 -9.75 27.37 8.83
CA GLN A 32 -10.39 26.18 8.24
C GLN A 32 -9.98 24.89 8.96
N LYS A 33 -8.69 24.69 9.25
CA LYS A 33 -8.21 23.56 10.06
C LYS A 33 -8.85 23.54 11.46
N SER A 34 -9.06 24.72 12.05
CA SER A 34 -9.79 24.85 13.32
C SER A 34 -11.26 24.46 13.18
N ILE A 35 -11.93 24.85 12.09
CA ILE A 35 -13.32 24.44 11.79
C ILE A 35 -13.40 22.92 11.59
N SER A 36 -12.48 22.30 10.86
CA SER A 36 -12.43 20.85 10.66
C SER A 36 -12.34 20.10 12.00
N LYS A 37 -11.50 20.56 12.92
CA LYS A 37 -11.44 19.99 14.29
C LYS A 37 -12.74 20.17 15.06
N VAL A 38 -13.39 21.33 14.94
CA VAL A 38 -14.67 21.59 15.61
C VAL A 38 -15.80 20.73 15.02
N LEU A 39 -15.83 20.48 13.71
CA LEU A 39 -16.84 19.61 13.09
C LEU A 39 -16.78 18.18 13.64
N ASN A 40 -15.58 17.63 13.80
CA ASN A 40 -15.40 16.32 14.41
C ASN A 40 -15.88 16.28 15.88
N ASN A 41 -15.69 17.37 16.62
CA ASN A 41 -16.22 17.49 17.99
C ASN A 41 -17.74 17.68 18.03
N GLN A 42 -18.34 18.28 17.00
CA GLN A 42 -19.78 18.53 16.92
C GLN A 42 -20.56 17.25 16.57
N PHE A 43 -19.96 16.36 15.78
CA PHE A 43 -20.60 15.13 15.30
C PHE A 43 -19.84 13.87 15.78
N PRO A 44 -19.64 13.68 17.10
CA PRO A 44 -18.76 12.62 17.63
C PRO A 44 -19.31 11.20 17.42
N VAL A 45 -20.58 11.08 17.03
CA VAL A 45 -21.23 9.79 16.73
C VAL A 45 -21.09 9.36 15.28
N VAL A 46 -20.70 10.28 14.39
CA VAL A 46 -20.54 9.98 12.96
C VAL A 46 -19.26 9.19 12.76
N PRO A 47 -19.29 8.01 12.12
CA PRO A 47 -18.08 7.23 11.88
C PRO A 47 -17.09 7.94 10.96
N GLY A 48 -15.80 7.89 11.32
CA GLY A 48 -14.70 8.48 10.55
C GLY A 48 -14.47 9.97 10.87
N THR A 49 -13.60 10.61 10.09
CA THR A 49 -13.35 12.06 10.17
C THR A 49 -14.35 12.78 9.27
N VAL A 50 -15.13 13.73 9.79
CA VAL A 50 -16.04 14.55 8.98
C VAL A 50 -15.23 15.55 8.13
N ILE A 51 -15.35 15.44 6.80
CA ILE A 51 -14.78 16.40 5.84
C ILE A 51 -15.74 17.58 5.69
N THR A 52 -17.02 17.29 5.44
CA THR A 52 -18.07 18.32 5.32
C THR A 52 -19.45 17.76 5.62
N HIS A 53 -20.41 18.66 5.87
CA HIS A 53 -21.80 18.36 6.22
C HIS A 53 -22.75 19.21 5.37
N SER A 54 -23.94 18.67 5.10
CA SER A 54 -25.07 19.39 4.53
C SER A 54 -26.37 18.84 5.12
N PRO A 55 -27.08 19.58 5.98
CA PRO A 55 -28.25 19.08 6.68
C PRO A 55 -29.41 18.83 5.71
N LYS A 56 -30.28 17.85 6.01
CA LYS A 56 -31.41 17.51 5.11
C LYS A 56 -32.34 18.69 4.79
N SER A 57 -32.42 19.69 5.66
CA SER A 57 -33.21 20.91 5.45
C SER A 57 -32.73 21.72 4.24
N SER A 58 -31.46 21.59 3.85
CA SER A 58 -30.89 22.23 2.67
C SER A 58 -31.43 21.62 1.37
N LYS A 59 -31.84 20.35 1.39
CA LYS A 59 -32.18 19.51 0.21
C LYS A 59 -31.05 19.38 -0.82
N ALA A 60 -29.82 19.65 -0.39
CA ALA A 60 -28.57 19.53 -1.12
C ALA A 60 -27.77 18.39 -0.47
N TYR A 61 -27.77 17.23 -1.11
CA TYR A 61 -27.20 16.00 -0.56
C TYR A 61 -25.82 15.72 -1.16
N ILE A 62 -24.92 15.17 -0.37
CA ILE A 62 -23.54 14.89 -0.77
C ILE A 62 -23.52 13.69 -1.72
N GLY A 63 -22.88 13.83 -2.89
CA GLY A 63 -22.84 12.83 -3.95
C GLY A 63 -21.43 12.56 -4.49
N SER A 64 -21.28 11.46 -5.22
CA SER A 64 -20.10 11.10 -6.01
C SER A 64 -18.73 11.41 -5.36
N PRO A 65 -18.41 10.83 -4.19
CA PRO A 65 -17.14 11.10 -3.53
C PRO A 65 -15.96 10.48 -4.31
N SER A 66 -14.83 11.17 -4.34
CA SER A 66 -13.56 10.65 -4.88
C SER A 66 -12.37 11.08 -4.02
N ILE A 67 -11.32 10.25 -3.95
CA ILE A 67 -10.08 10.54 -3.21
C ILE A 67 -8.83 10.15 -4.01
N GLU A 68 -7.78 10.97 -3.92
CA GLU A 68 -6.46 10.72 -4.49
C GLU A 68 -5.35 11.06 -3.49
N ILE A 69 -4.26 10.29 -3.51
CA ILE A 69 -3.05 10.56 -2.70
C ILE A 69 -1.98 11.11 -3.63
N LEU A 70 -1.51 12.32 -3.35
CA LEU A 70 -0.48 12.96 -4.14
C LEU A 70 0.92 12.45 -3.77
N PRO A 71 1.91 12.54 -4.67
CA PRO A 71 3.28 12.10 -4.38
C PRO A 71 3.94 12.78 -3.18
N ASN A 72 3.50 13.99 -2.82
CA ASN A 72 3.97 14.72 -1.64
C ASN A 72 3.33 14.24 -0.31
N GLY A 73 2.41 13.27 -0.36
CA GLY A 73 1.72 12.72 0.80
C GLY A 73 0.39 13.41 1.14
N ASN A 74 0.03 14.51 0.47
CA ASN A 74 -1.25 15.18 0.68
C ASN A 74 -2.40 14.34 0.08
N TYR A 75 -3.57 14.40 0.72
CA TYR A 75 -4.79 13.77 0.22
C TYR A 75 -5.71 14.83 -0.35
N VAL A 76 -6.34 14.52 -1.48
CA VAL A 76 -7.36 15.36 -2.09
C VAL A 76 -8.65 14.57 -2.16
N ALA A 77 -9.71 15.12 -1.58
CA ALA A 77 -11.05 14.55 -1.62
C ALA A 77 -11.97 15.48 -2.39
N SER A 78 -12.96 14.92 -3.09
CA SER A 78 -13.96 15.72 -3.78
C SER A 78 -15.35 15.09 -3.67
N HIS A 79 -16.39 15.91 -3.81
CA HIS A 79 -17.76 15.43 -3.91
C HIS A 79 -18.62 16.43 -4.69
N ASP A 80 -19.65 15.94 -5.38
CA ASP A 80 -20.71 16.78 -5.95
C ASP A 80 -21.92 16.86 -5.00
N ILE A 81 -22.93 17.61 -5.43
CA ILE A 81 -24.18 17.77 -4.69
C ILE A 81 -25.34 17.38 -5.61
N PHE A 82 -26.30 16.63 -5.06
CA PHE A 82 -27.56 16.32 -5.74
C PHE A 82 -28.77 16.75 -4.90
N GLY A 83 -29.98 16.54 -5.42
CA GLY A 83 -31.23 16.92 -4.77
C GLY A 83 -31.91 18.13 -5.43
N THR A 84 -32.93 18.68 -4.77
CA THR A 84 -33.82 19.68 -5.39
C THR A 84 -33.26 21.11 -5.35
N SER A 85 -32.37 21.42 -4.40
CA SER A 85 -31.63 22.68 -4.32
C SER A 85 -30.21 22.59 -4.93
N GLY A 86 -29.69 21.38 -5.12
CA GLY A 86 -28.34 21.07 -5.61
C GLY A 86 -28.13 21.15 -7.12
N ARG A 87 -28.92 21.91 -7.88
CA ARG A 87 -28.85 21.93 -9.37
C ARG A 87 -27.63 22.68 -9.95
N ALA A 88 -26.64 23.03 -9.14
CA ALA A 88 -25.37 23.57 -9.65
C ALA A 88 -24.47 22.38 -10.00
N HIS A 89 -24.10 22.23 -11.28
CA HIS A 89 -23.14 21.22 -11.74
C HIS A 89 -21.74 21.54 -11.23
N LYS A 90 -21.50 21.30 -9.94
CA LYS A 90 -20.27 21.64 -9.24
C LYS A 90 -19.81 20.50 -8.34
N THR A 91 -18.50 20.32 -8.31
CA THR A 91 -17.77 19.43 -7.40
C THR A 91 -16.90 20.28 -6.49
N ALA A 92 -17.06 20.12 -5.18
CA ALA A 92 -16.19 20.73 -4.17
C ALA A 92 -14.93 19.88 -3.98
N VAL A 93 -13.78 20.53 -3.76
CA VAL A 93 -12.47 19.90 -3.56
C VAL A 93 -11.95 20.28 -2.17
N PHE A 94 -11.40 19.30 -1.47
CA PHE A 94 -10.84 19.43 -0.12
C PHE A 94 -9.44 18.83 -0.09
N ILE A 95 -8.53 19.42 0.69
CA ILE A 95 -7.14 18.98 0.84
C ILE A 95 -6.87 18.67 2.31
N SER A 96 -6.13 17.59 2.53
CA SER A 96 -5.55 17.23 3.83
C SER A 96 -4.05 17.04 3.69
N GLU A 97 -3.28 17.76 4.51
CA GLU A 97 -1.82 17.68 4.58
C GLU A 97 -1.34 16.81 5.75
N ASP A 98 -2.27 16.36 6.60
CA ASP A 98 -2.01 15.60 7.82
C ASP A 98 -2.64 14.21 7.77
N ARG A 99 -2.69 13.63 6.56
CA ARG A 99 -3.12 12.25 6.27
C ARG A 99 -4.56 11.94 6.68
N GLY A 100 -5.45 12.92 6.54
CA GLY A 100 -6.89 12.82 6.74
C GLY A 100 -7.38 13.22 8.13
N ASN A 101 -6.51 13.78 8.99
CA ASN A 101 -6.89 14.25 10.33
C ASN A 101 -7.67 15.57 10.28
N THR A 102 -7.26 16.49 9.40
CA THR A 102 -7.97 17.73 9.11
C THR A 102 -8.09 17.97 7.61
N TRP A 103 -9.17 18.64 7.22
CA TRP A 103 -9.50 18.91 5.82
C TRP A 103 -9.84 20.39 5.63
N VAL A 104 -9.36 20.95 4.54
CA VAL A 104 -9.54 22.36 4.16
C VAL A 104 -10.25 22.40 2.81
N PHE A 105 -11.24 23.27 2.65
CA PHE A 105 -11.87 23.50 1.35
C PHE A 105 -10.89 24.26 0.44
N ALA A 106 -10.69 23.74 -0.76
CA ALA A 106 -9.72 24.26 -1.72
C ALA A 106 -10.37 25.01 -2.88
N ASP A 107 -11.29 24.37 -3.60
CA ASP A 107 -11.94 24.97 -4.78
C ASP A 107 -13.27 24.28 -5.13
N SER A 108 -14.01 24.85 -6.10
CA SER A 108 -15.18 24.22 -6.73
C SER A 108 -15.06 24.18 -8.26
N VAL A 109 -15.16 22.99 -8.85
CA VAL A 109 -15.03 22.75 -10.29
C VAL A 109 -16.40 22.50 -10.92
N ASN A 110 -16.64 23.02 -12.12
CA ASN A 110 -17.96 22.93 -12.79
C ASN A 110 -18.18 21.59 -13.54
N LEU A 111 -18.22 20.48 -12.81
CA LEU A 111 -18.60 19.13 -13.29
C LEU A 111 -19.31 18.33 -12.16
N VAL A 112 -19.83 17.15 -12.49
CA VAL A 112 -20.39 16.17 -11.53
C VAL A 112 -19.90 14.75 -11.85
N GLY A 113 -20.07 13.81 -10.93
CA GLY A 113 -19.55 12.44 -11.05
C GLY A 113 -18.03 12.39 -11.17
N GLY A 114 -17.35 13.29 -10.45
CA GLY A 114 -15.92 13.55 -10.60
C GLY A 114 -15.05 12.43 -10.04
N GLN A 115 -14.16 11.87 -10.86
CA GLN A 115 -13.07 10.99 -10.44
C GLN A 115 -11.76 11.77 -10.44
N LEU A 116 -11.11 11.82 -9.28
CA LEU A 116 -9.73 12.30 -9.13
C LEU A 116 -8.76 11.22 -9.60
N PHE A 117 -7.69 11.62 -10.30
CA PHE A 117 -6.54 10.76 -10.57
C PHE A 117 -5.28 11.60 -10.78
N TYR A 118 -4.14 11.11 -10.30
CA TYR A 118 -2.86 11.76 -10.51
C TYR A 118 -2.13 11.15 -11.72
N HIS A 119 -1.61 11.99 -12.60
CA HIS A 119 -0.91 11.54 -13.80
C HIS A 119 0.10 12.59 -14.27
N GLN A 120 1.32 12.17 -14.62
CA GLN A 120 2.39 13.05 -15.14
C GLN A 120 2.49 14.41 -14.42
N ASP A 121 2.78 14.33 -13.12
CA ASP A 121 3.01 15.49 -12.25
C ASP A 121 1.82 16.44 -12.05
N ALA A 122 0.61 16.07 -12.48
CA ALA A 122 -0.60 16.86 -12.31
C ALA A 122 -1.75 16.02 -11.74
N LEU A 123 -2.61 16.68 -10.97
CA LEU A 123 -3.87 16.12 -10.49
C LEU A 123 -4.96 16.43 -11.50
N TYR A 124 -5.75 15.43 -11.91
CA TYR A 124 -6.87 15.58 -12.82
C TYR A 124 -8.20 15.31 -12.12
N LEU A 125 -9.24 15.97 -12.61
CA LEU A 125 -10.63 15.69 -12.24
C LEU A 125 -11.42 15.47 -13.53
N HIS A 126 -11.97 14.26 -13.67
CA HIS A 126 -12.75 13.84 -14.83
C HIS A 126 -14.20 13.59 -14.44
N GLY A 127 -15.15 14.16 -15.18
CA GLY A 127 -16.57 14.09 -14.85
C GLY A 127 -17.46 14.32 -16.05
N PHE A 128 -18.73 14.61 -15.76
CA PHE A 128 -19.72 14.92 -16.79
C PHE A 128 -20.57 16.13 -16.39
N GLY A 129 -21.33 16.66 -17.33
CA GLY A 129 -22.35 17.68 -17.05
C GLY A 129 -23.12 18.06 -18.31
N HIS A 130 -24.42 18.32 -18.15
CA HIS A 130 -25.35 18.53 -19.27
C HIS A 130 -25.32 17.44 -20.37
N GLY A 131 -24.83 16.23 -20.05
CA GLY A 131 -24.66 15.10 -20.96
C GLY A 131 -23.32 15.03 -21.69
N ASP A 132 -22.44 16.01 -21.52
CA ASP A 132 -21.08 16.05 -22.07
C ASP A 132 -20.07 15.49 -21.04
N MET A 133 -18.92 15.01 -21.48
CA MET A 133 -17.81 14.58 -20.62
C MET A 133 -16.72 15.65 -20.55
N PHE A 134 -16.24 15.91 -19.34
CA PHE A 134 -15.29 16.97 -19.03
C PHE A 134 -14.02 16.44 -18.37
N ILE A 135 -12.93 17.17 -18.55
CA ILE A 135 -11.71 17.02 -17.77
C ILE A 135 -11.18 18.40 -17.37
N THR A 136 -10.54 18.47 -16.21
CA THR A 136 -9.67 19.58 -15.82
C THR A 136 -8.44 19.05 -15.11
N LYS A 137 -7.45 19.91 -14.90
CA LYS A 137 -6.24 19.61 -14.14
C LYS A 137 -5.90 20.72 -13.15
N SER A 138 -5.14 20.33 -12.13
CA SER A 138 -4.49 21.18 -11.16
C SER A 138 -2.99 20.85 -11.15
N ASN A 139 -2.16 21.89 -11.17
CA ASN A 139 -0.69 21.77 -11.10
C ASN A 139 -0.15 22.14 -9.71
N ASP A 140 -1.03 22.46 -8.75
CA ASP A 140 -0.69 22.90 -7.40
C ASP A 140 -1.29 21.98 -6.33
N GLY A 141 -1.69 20.75 -6.68
CA GLY A 141 -2.19 19.77 -5.71
C GLY A 141 -3.66 19.95 -5.33
N GLY A 142 -4.45 20.60 -6.17
CA GLY A 142 -5.90 20.75 -6.04
C GLY A 142 -6.37 22.11 -5.52
N HIS A 143 -5.44 23.06 -5.28
CA HIS A 143 -5.77 24.41 -4.80
C HIS A 143 -6.41 25.26 -5.89
N THR A 144 -5.93 25.15 -7.13
CA THR A 144 -6.53 25.81 -8.29
C THR A 144 -6.67 24.86 -9.47
N TRP A 145 -7.67 25.13 -10.31
CA TRP A 145 -8.02 24.28 -11.44
C TRP A 145 -8.09 25.08 -12.74
N ASP A 146 -7.59 24.47 -13.81
CA ASP A 146 -7.77 25.00 -15.16
C ASP A 146 -9.27 24.99 -15.56
N PRO A 147 -9.69 25.83 -16.52
CA PRO A 147 -11.05 25.74 -17.06
C PRO A 147 -11.36 24.33 -17.58
N VAL A 148 -12.57 23.85 -17.30
CA VAL A 148 -13.02 22.52 -17.76
C VAL A 148 -13.00 22.43 -19.29
N VAL A 149 -12.48 21.32 -19.80
CA VAL A 149 -12.44 21.01 -21.23
C VAL A 149 -13.42 19.88 -21.54
N THR A 150 -14.24 20.05 -22.57
CA THR A 150 -15.08 18.99 -23.13
C THR A 150 -14.25 18.00 -23.91
N ILE A 151 -14.03 16.80 -23.37
CA ILE A 151 -13.32 15.72 -24.08
C ILE A 151 -14.27 14.89 -24.94
N MET A 152 -15.57 14.93 -24.66
CA MET A 152 -16.58 14.22 -25.43
C MET A 152 -17.92 14.96 -25.40
N ASN A 153 -18.43 15.28 -26.59
CA ASN A 153 -19.71 15.96 -26.74
C ASN A 153 -20.84 14.93 -26.79
N LYS A 154 -21.96 15.23 -26.13
CA LYS A 154 -23.22 14.53 -26.31
C LYS A 154 -23.68 14.61 -27.75
N THR A 155 -24.44 13.62 -28.17
CA THR A 155 -25.07 13.57 -29.48
C THR A 155 -26.58 13.53 -29.34
N SER A 156 -27.31 13.52 -30.47
CA SER A 156 -28.75 13.25 -30.48
C SER A 156 -29.12 11.85 -30.00
N THR A 157 -28.15 10.92 -29.92
CA THR A 157 -28.36 9.51 -29.58
C THR A 157 -27.66 9.07 -28.29
N VAL A 158 -26.70 9.86 -27.77
CA VAL A 158 -25.92 9.52 -26.58
C VAL A 158 -25.73 10.74 -25.68
N ARG A 159 -26.02 10.59 -24.38
CA ARG A 159 -25.58 11.52 -23.31
C ARG A 159 -24.71 10.76 -22.33
N TYR A 160 -23.68 11.38 -21.78
CA TYR A 160 -22.77 10.71 -20.86
C TYR A 160 -23.17 10.91 -19.40
N GLN A 161 -22.90 9.88 -18.62
CA GLN A 161 -22.94 9.90 -17.15
C GLN A 161 -21.91 8.89 -16.61
N GLN A 162 -21.52 9.07 -15.35
CA GLN A 162 -20.68 8.10 -14.66
C GLN A 162 -20.80 8.27 -13.13
N ALA A 163 -20.20 7.35 -12.39
CA ALA A 163 -19.78 7.59 -11.01
C ALA A 163 -18.25 7.56 -10.93
N PRO A 164 -17.65 8.03 -9.81
CA PRO A 164 -16.22 7.93 -9.60
C PRO A 164 -15.78 6.47 -9.49
N THR A 165 -15.12 5.97 -10.53
CA THR A 165 -14.47 4.64 -10.58
C THR A 165 -13.04 4.81 -11.10
N PRO A 166 -12.10 3.89 -10.78
CA PRO A 166 -10.68 4.12 -11.03
C PRO A 166 -10.31 4.15 -12.51
N PHE A 167 -9.38 5.05 -12.84
CA PHE A 167 -8.58 4.95 -14.04
C PHE A 167 -7.49 3.88 -13.87
N ILE A 168 -7.13 3.18 -14.94
CA ILE A 168 -5.96 2.30 -14.96
C ILE A 168 -5.02 2.64 -16.10
N VAL A 169 -3.72 2.37 -15.92
CA VAL A 169 -2.71 2.47 -16.97
C VAL A 169 -2.35 1.06 -17.45
N HIS A 170 -2.50 0.82 -18.74
CA HIS A 170 -2.14 -0.45 -19.36
C HIS A 170 -1.80 -0.26 -20.84
N ASN A 171 -0.75 -0.93 -21.33
CA ASN A 171 -0.26 -0.83 -22.70
C ASN A 171 -0.07 0.60 -23.22
N GLY A 172 0.56 1.46 -22.40
CA GLY A 172 0.88 2.85 -22.76
C GLY A 172 -0.35 3.75 -22.85
N ARG A 173 -1.47 3.37 -22.23
CA ARG A 173 -2.72 4.12 -22.29
C ARG A 173 -3.39 4.19 -20.94
N ILE A 174 -4.12 5.28 -20.75
CA ILE A 174 -5.06 5.48 -19.66
C ILE A 174 -6.42 4.94 -20.10
N TRP A 175 -7.10 4.24 -19.21
CA TRP A 175 -8.39 3.59 -19.45
C TRP A 175 -9.40 3.98 -18.37
N HIS A 176 -10.64 4.19 -18.78
CA HIS A 176 -11.76 4.45 -17.87
C HIS A 176 -13.07 3.92 -18.46
N ALA A 177 -13.93 3.37 -17.60
CA ALA A 177 -15.26 2.92 -17.98
C ALA A 177 -16.29 4.02 -17.69
N THR A 178 -17.25 4.19 -18.59
CA THR A 178 -18.28 5.24 -18.49
C THR A 178 -19.57 4.76 -19.15
N GLU A 179 -20.69 5.44 -18.90
CA GLU A 179 -21.97 5.09 -19.49
C GLU A 179 -22.49 6.15 -20.46
N GLY A 180 -22.90 5.68 -21.64
CA GLY A 180 -23.82 6.41 -22.51
C GLY A 180 -25.26 6.15 -22.09
N LEU A 181 -26.10 7.18 -22.15
CA LEU A 181 -27.55 7.10 -22.06
C LEU A 181 -28.12 7.22 -23.46
N ALA A 182 -29.03 6.33 -23.84
CA ALA A 182 -29.84 6.46 -25.05
C ALA A 182 -31.22 7.10 -24.72
N PRO A 183 -31.95 7.67 -25.71
CA PRO A 183 -33.36 8.06 -25.52
C PRO A 183 -34.20 6.87 -25.01
N PRO A 184 -35.13 7.05 -24.05
CA PRO A 184 -35.71 8.31 -23.55
C PRO A 184 -34.90 9.07 -22.47
N TRP A 185 -33.61 8.78 -22.30
CA TRP A 185 -32.70 9.39 -21.32
C TRP A 185 -33.11 9.11 -19.87
N GLY A 186 -32.39 8.22 -19.20
CA GLY A 186 -32.53 8.04 -17.76
C GLY A 186 -32.24 6.61 -17.32
N TYR A 187 -32.81 6.25 -16.18
CA TYR A 187 -32.65 4.92 -15.64
C TYR A 187 -33.23 3.85 -16.58
N GLY A 188 -32.49 2.77 -16.81
CA GLY A 188 -32.84 1.72 -17.76
C GLY A 188 -32.28 1.95 -19.18
N SER A 189 -31.81 3.16 -19.52
CA SER A 189 -31.28 3.46 -20.85
C SER A 189 -29.75 3.51 -20.93
N GLN A 190 -29.07 3.02 -19.89
CA GLN A 190 -27.61 2.99 -19.81
C GLN A 190 -26.99 1.98 -20.77
N GLN A 191 -25.87 2.37 -21.36
CA GLN A 191 -25.05 1.61 -22.27
C GLN A 191 -23.60 1.75 -21.83
N SER A 192 -22.93 0.63 -21.58
CA SER A 192 -21.53 0.64 -21.15
C SER A 192 -20.62 1.01 -22.30
N CYS A 193 -19.54 1.74 -22.02
CA CYS A 193 -18.44 2.02 -22.94
C CYS A 193 -17.16 2.35 -22.19
N ILE A 194 -16.03 2.44 -22.91
CA ILE A 194 -14.75 2.88 -22.36
C ILE A 194 -14.24 4.11 -23.10
N ILE A 195 -13.51 4.94 -22.37
CA ILE A 195 -12.72 6.04 -22.91
C ILE A 195 -11.24 5.78 -22.66
N SER A 196 -10.39 6.27 -23.55
CA SER A 196 -8.94 6.08 -23.41
C SER A 196 -8.13 7.17 -24.09
N ALA A 197 -7.01 7.51 -23.48
CA ALA A 197 -5.98 8.41 -24.02
C ALA A 197 -4.59 7.75 -23.96
N ASP A 198 -3.66 8.21 -24.79
CA ASP A 198 -2.25 7.82 -24.67
C ASP A 198 -1.68 8.36 -23.35
N VAL A 199 -0.87 7.55 -22.66
CA VAL A 199 -0.26 7.92 -21.37
C VAL A 199 0.63 9.16 -21.49
N ASN A 200 1.19 9.46 -22.67
CA ASN A 200 2.05 10.61 -22.91
C ASN A 200 1.35 11.78 -23.63
N ALA A 201 0.04 11.68 -23.88
CA ALA A 201 -0.71 12.75 -24.52
C ALA A 201 -1.07 13.86 -23.53
N ASP A 202 -1.27 15.07 -24.06
CA ASP A 202 -1.95 16.13 -23.32
C ASP A 202 -3.41 15.73 -23.10
N LEU A 203 -3.76 15.40 -21.87
CA LEU A 203 -5.11 14.98 -21.48
C LEU A 203 -6.13 16.11 -21.54
N MET A 204 -5.67 17.37 -21.51
CA MET A 204 -6.54 18.55 -21.68
C MET A 204 -6.90 18.80 -23.16
N ASN A 205 -6.33 18.05 -24.11
CA ASN A 205 -6.68 18.12 -25.52
C ASN A 205 -7.78 17.10 -25.88
N PRO A 206 -8.97 17.52 -26.35
CA PRO A 206 -10.04 16.61 -26.74
C PRO A 206 -9.64 15.56 -27.78
N SER A 207 -8.72 15.88 -28.70
CA SER A 207 -8.28 14.92 -29.72
C SER A 207 -7.42 13.78 -29.20
N SER A 208 -6.93 13.87 -27.95
CA SER A 208 -6.18 12.81 -27.28
C SER A 208 -7.08 11.64 -26.85
N TRP A 209 -8.38 11.89 -26.74
CA TRP A 209 -9.37 10.94 -26.24
C TRP A 209 -10.10 10.22 -27.36
N ARG A 210 -10.34 8.93 -27.14
CA ARG A 210 -11.20 8.10 -27.98
C ARG A 210 -12.21 7.33 -27.13
N ARG A 211 -13.35 6.97 -27.72
CA ARG A 211 -14.39 6.13 -27.11
C ARG A 211 -14.64 4.85 -27.91
N SER A 212 -14.86 3.75 -27.22
CA SER A 212 -15.26 2.47 -27.83
C SER A 212 -16.64 2.54 -28.46
N ASN A 213 -17.11 1.42 -29.03
CA ASN A 213 -18.54 1.16 -29.22
C ASN A 213 -19.30 1.24 -27.87
N VAL A 214 -20.63 1.39 -27.94
CA VAL A 214 -21.52 1.25 -26.78
C VAL A 214 -22.15 -0.13 -26.76
N VAL A 215 -22.38 -0.68 -25.57
CA VAL A 215 -23.13 -1.94 -25.38
C VAL A 215 -24.34 -1.65 -24.49
N PRO A 216 -25.59 -1.73 -25.02
CA PRO A 216 -26.79 -1.61 -24.20
C PRO A 216 -26.99 -2.84 -23.32
N PHE A 217 -27.71 -2.66 -22.22
CA PHE A 217 -28.21 -3.80 -21.45
C PHE A 217 -29.21 -4.60 -22.30
N ASN A 218 -29.06 -5.93 -22.34
CA ASN A 218 -30.02 -6.79 -23.02
C ASN A 218 -31.19 -7.09 -22.07
N PRO A 219 -32.42 -6.65 -22.38
CA PRO A 219 -33.58 -6.84 -21.51
C PRO A 219 -34.00 -8.31 -21.33
N SER A 220 -33.42 -9.26 -22.06
CA SER A 220 -33.66 -10.69 -21.84
C SER A 220 -32.85 -11.28 -20.68
N TRP A 221 -31.85 -10.58 -20.15
CA TRP A 221 -31.08 -11.05 -18.99
C TRP A 221 -31.90 -10.92 -17.71
N THR A 222 -31.93 -11.98 -16.92
CA THR A 222 -32.68 -12.04 -15.65
C THR A 222 -31.91 -11.42 -14.48
N GLU A 223 -30.60 -11.25 -14.66
CA GLU A 223 -29.64 -10.76 -13.68
C GLU A 223 -29.74 -9.25 -13.45
N GLY A 224 -30.44 -8.53 -14.33
CA GLY A 224 -30.60 -7.10 -14.16
C GLY A 224 -31.53 -6.37 -15.12
N THR A 225 -31.46 -5.04 -15.07
CA THR A 225 -32.30 -4.12 -15.87
C THR A 225 -31.50 -3.00 -16.53
N SER A 226 -30.25 -2.79 -16.11
CA SER A 226 -29.36 -1.76 -16.67
C SER A 226 -27.93 -1.94 -16.19
N PHE A 227 -26.99 -1.44 -16.98
CA PHE A 227 -25.58 -1.28 -16.63
C PHE A 227 -25.32 0.05 -15.91
N MET A 228 -24.52 0.05 -14.85
CA MET A 228 -24.16 1.27 -14.12
C MET A 228 -22.76 1.16 -13.49
N GLU A 229 -22.04 2.28 -13.45
CA GLU A 229 -20.87 2.53 -12.60
C GLU A 229 -19.74 1.53 -12.82
N GLY A 230 -19.33 1.39 -14.08
CA GLY A 230 -18.32 0.42 -14.47
C GLY A 230 -16.93 0.69 -13.94
N ASN A 231 -16.25 -0.38 -13.54
CA ASN A 231 -14.83 -0.42 -13.21
C ASN A 231 -14.11 -1.08 -14.39
N ILE A 232 -13.11 -0.41 -14.95
CA ILE A 232 -12.18 -1.06 -15.88
C ILE A 232 -11.12 -1.81 -15.07
N VAL A 233 -10.94 -3.09 -15.35
CA VAL A 233 -10.06 -4.00 -14.61
C VAL A 233 -9.16 -4.74 -15.59
N LEU A 234 -7.86 -4.81 -15.29
CA LEU A 234 -6.92 -5.69 -15.98
C LEU A 234 -6.98 -7.07 -15.32
N ALA A 235 -7.44 -8.09 -16.02
CA ALA A 235 -7.52 -9.46 -15.53
C ALA A 235 -6.14 -10.15 -15.52
N PRO A 236 -5.96 -11.28 -14.81
CA PRO A 236 -4.65 -11.94 -14.71
C PRO A 236 -4.08 -12.45 -16.03
N ASP A 237 -4.93 -12.65 -17.04
CA ASP A 237 -4.57 -13.03 -18.40
C ASP A 237 -4.18 -11.84 -19.30
N ASP A 238 -3.97 -10.67 -18.68
CA ASP A 238 -3.64 -9.40 -19.35
C ASP A 238 -4.78 -8.83 -20.22
N SER A 239 -6.00 -9.37 -20.12
CA SER A 239 -7.17 -8.85 -20.81
C SER A 239 -7.86 -7.75 -19.99
N LEU A 240 -8.39 -6.73 -20.68
CA LEU A 240 -9.21 -5.69 -20.05
C LEU A 240 -10.66 -6.15 -19.95
N LYS A 241 -11.30 -5.91 -18.80
CA LYS A 241 -12.70 -6.23 -18.53
C LYS A 241 -13.39 -5.07 -17.82
N ILE A 242 -14.65 -4.81 -18.15
CA ILE A 242 -15.50 -3.89 -17.40
C ILE A 242 -16.32 -4.71 -16.41
N ILE A 243 -16.17 -4.44 -15.11
CA ILE A 243 -16.99 -5.03 -14.06
C ILE A 243 -17.90 -3.94 -13.51
N LEU A 244 -19.21 -4.15 -13.56
CA LEU A 244 -20.18 -3.09 -13.31
C LEU A 244 -21.43 -3.61 -12.64
N ARG A 245 -22.07 -2.74 -11.84
CA ARG A 245 -23.28 -3.14 -11.13
C ARG A 245 -24.46 -3.30 -12.06
N VAL A 246 -25.36 -4.20 -11.64
CA VAL A 246 -26.68 -4.40 -12.24
C VAL A 246 -27.77 -4.25 -11.18
N ASN A 247 -29.03 -4.33 -11.59
CA ASN A 247 -30.20 -4.17 -10.72
C ASN A 247 -31.28 -5.16 -11.18
N PRO A 248 -31.73 -6.15 -10.37
CA PRO A 248 -32.10 -5.91 -8.96
C PRO A 248 -31.40 -6.73 -7.87
N ASP A 249 -30.60 -7.76 -8.21
CA ASP A 249 -29.97 -8.64 -7.21
C ASP A 249 -28.85 -7.92 -6.45
N ASP A 250 -28.66 -8.24 -5.15
CA ASP A 250 -27.59 -7.65 -4.33
C ASP A 250 -26.20 -8.06 -4.80
N ASN A 251 -26.07 -9.30 -5.24
CA ASN A 251 -24.82 -10.05 -5.23
C ASN A 251 -24.34 -10.41 -6.64
N ILE A 252 -24.83 -9.70 -7.65
CA ILE A 252 -24.48 -9.94 -9.06
C ILE A 252 -23.85 -8.70 -9.67
N ALA A 253 -22.67 -8.88 -10.28
CA ALA A 253 -22.04 -7.90 -11.16
C ALA A 253 -21.99 -8.43 -12.60
N ALA A 254 -22.16 -7.54 -13.57
CA ALA A 254 -21.91 -7.87 -14.97
C ALA A 254 -20.42 -7.74 -15.28
N VAL A 255 -19.96 -8.53 -16.25
CA VAL A 255 -18.60 -8.48 -16.80
C VAL A 255 -18.69 -8.37 -18.32
N ILE A 256 -18.08 -7.32 -18.87
CA ILE A 256 -17.99 -7.08 -20.31
C ILE A 256 -16.52 -7.15 -20.74
N PRO A 257 -16.12 -8.14 -21.55
CA PRO A 257 -14.76 -8.20 -22.06
C PRO A 257 -14.44 -7.04 -23.01
N VAL A 258 -13.20 -6.56 -22.98
CA VAL A 258 -12.62 -5.76 -24.06
C VAL A 258 -11.94 -6.71 -25.03
N ALA A 259 -12.25 -6.59 -26.32
CA ALA A 259 -11.72 -7.43 -27.39
C ALA A 259 -10.20 -7.26 -27.55
N ASN A 260 -9.58 -8.22 -28.25
CA ASN A 260 -8.13 -8.26 -28.48
C ASN A 260 -7.57 -7.11 -29.32
N ASP A 261 -8.42 -6.31 -29.98
CA ASP A 261 -8.01 -5.05 -30.59
C ASP A 261 -7.64 -3.97 -29.56
N GLY A 262 -7.83 -4.30 -28.28
CA GLY A 262 -7.50 -3.48 -27.13
C GLY A 262 -8.39 -2.26 -27.03
N PHE A 263 -9.59 -2.22 -27.62
CA PHE A 263 -10.45 -1.03 -27.55
C PHE A 263 -11.95 -1.28 -27.71
N THR A 264 -12.35 -2.28 -28.49
CA THR A 264 -13.76 -2.62 -28.69
C THR A 264 -14.28 -3.40 -27.49
N ILE A 265 -15.46 -3.05 -26.96
CA ILE A 265 -16.10 -3.84 -25.90
C ILE A 265 -17.01 -4.90 -26.52
N ASP A 266 -16.90 -6.15 -26.08
CA ASP A 266 -17.62 -7.30 -26.65
C ASP A 266 -18.94 -7.53 -25.91
N GLY A 267 -20.02 -6.94 -26.45
CA GLY A 267 -21.37 -7.12 -25.93
C GLY A 267 -21.97 -8.51 -26.15
N SER A 268 -21.35 -9.37 -26.96
CA SER A 268 -21.82 -10.75 -27.16
C SER A 268 -21.35 -11.72 -26.08
N SER A 269 -20.28 -11.35 -25.37
CA SER A 269 -19.63 -12.16 -24.32
C SER A 269 -19.88 -11.62 -22.92
N VAL A 270 -20.96 -10.85 -22.74
CA VAL A 270 -21.37 -10.39 -21.40
C VAL A 270 -21.66 -11.61 -20.52
N SER A 271 -21.08 -11.60 -19.33
CA SER A 271 -21.30 -12.61 -18.31
C SER A 271 -21.64 -11.96 -16.98
N PHE A 272 -22.06 -12.77 -16.01
CA PHE A 272 -22.42 -12.31 -14.67
C PHE A 272 -21.63 -13.12 -13.63
N ILE A 273 -21.17 -12.45 -12.59
CA ILE A 273 -20.38 -13.03 -11.52
C ILE A 273 -21.04 -12.78 -10.16
N ASN A 274 -20.84 -13.68 -9.22
CA ASN A 274 -21.20 -13.48 -7.83
C ASN A 274 -20.22 -12.48 -7.20
N PHE A 275 -20.73 -11.35 -6.74
CA PHE A 275 -19.95 -10.24 -6.20
C PHE A 275 -20.72 -9.62 -5.02
N PRO A 276 -20.21 -9.71 -3.77
CA PRO A 276 -20.95 -9.28 -2.58
C PRO A 276 -21.36 -7.80 -2.65
N GLY A 277 -22.65 -7.49 -2.55
CA GLY A 277 -23.15 -6.11 -2.47
C GLY A 277 -23.04 -5.29 -3.76
N ALA A 278 -22.87 -5.97 -4.90
CA ALA A 278 -22.81 -5.39 -6.24
C ALA A 278 -24.01 -4.52 -6.65
N ARG A 279 -25.20 -4.59 -6.02
CA ARG A 279 -26.34 -3.70 -6.39
C ARG A 279 -26.03 -2.21 -6.16
N LYS A 280 -25.10 -1.89 -5.27
CA LYS A 280 -24.68 -0.52 -4.97
C LYS A 280 -23.32 -0.24 -5.61
N LYS A 281 -22.96 1.04 -5.72
CA LYS A 281 -21.66 1.45 -6.29
C LYS A 281 -20.52 0.78 -5.52
N PHE A 282 -19.56 0.24 -6.27
CA PHE A 282 -18.31 -0.31 -5.74
C PHE A 282 -17.13 0.19 -6.57
N THR A 283 -15.94 0.13 -5.98
CA THR A 283 -14.66 0.51 -6.61
C THR A 283 -13.69 -0.65 -6.47
N ILE A 284 -13.17 -1.14 -7.60
CA ILE A 284 -12.17 -2.23 -7.64
C ILE A 284 -10.79 -1.65 -7.90
N ARG A 285 -9.80 -1.99 -7.06
CA ARG A 285 -8.38 -1.70 -7.35
C ARG A 285 -7.52 -2.93 -7.16
N TYR A 286 -6.43 -2.99 -7.91
CA TYR A 286 -5.48 -4.11 -7.89
C TYR A 286 -4.30 -3.80 -6.98
N ASP A 287 -4.05 -4.68 -6.03
CA ASP A 287 -2.86 -4.67 -5.20
C ASP A 287 -1.75 -5.47 -5.89
N ALA A 288 -0.85 -4.76 -6.57
CA ALA A 288 0.26 -5.36 -7.29
C ALA A 288 1.22 -6.15 -6.38
N VAL A 289 1.19 -5.93 -5.06
CA VAL A 289 2.05 -6.66 -4.13
C VAL A 289 1.53 -8.07 -3.92
N THR A 290 0.26 -8.23 -3.56
CA THR A 290 -0.35 -9.56 -3.31
C THR A 290 -0.90 -10.21 -4.58
N GLY A 291 -1.08 -9.45 -5.67
CA GLY A 291 -1.80 -9.88 -6.86
C GLY A 291 -3.29 -10.11 -6.64
N LYS A 292 -3.89 -9.35 -5.72
CA LYS A 292 -5.33 -9.45 -5.41
C LYS A 292 -6.04 -8.18 -5.86
N TYR A 293 -7.27 -8.32 -6.29
CA TYR A 293 -8.23 -7.24 -6.44
C TYR A 293 -8.94 -7.03 -5.11
N TRP A 294 -9.20 -5.79 -4.75
CA TRP A 294 -9.88 -5.41 -3.53
C TRP A 294 -11.06 -4.49 -3.85
N SER A 295 -12.09 -4.52 -3.00
CA SER A 295 -13.22 -3.60 -3.07
C SER A 295 -13.87 -3.41 -1.69
N LEU A 296 -14.52 -2.27 -1.49
CA LEU A 296 -15.41 -1.99 -0.36
C LEU A 296 -16.85 -1.96 -0.89
N THR A 297 -17.73 -2.79 -0.32
CA THR A 297 -19.09 -2.98 -0.84
C THR A 297 -20.14 -2.95 0.26
N ASN A 298 -21.35 -2.53 -0.12
CA ASN A 298 -22.52 -2.57 0.75
C ASN A 298 -23.19 -3.96 0.73
N TYR A 299 -22.49 -5.02 1.09
CA TYR A 299 -23.11 -6.37 1.16
C TYR A 299 -24.22 -6.43 2.22
N ILE A 300 -25.40 -6.92 1.85
CA ILE A 300 -26.50 -7.11 2.81
C ILE A 300 -26.21 -8.31 3.70
N LEU A 301 -26.00 -8.03 4.98
CA LEU A 301 -25.77 -9.06 6.00
C LEU A 301 -27.03 -9.93 6.20
N PRO A 302 -26.88 -11.20 6.62
CA PRO A 302 -27.99 -12.16 6.72
C PRO A 302 -29.23 -11.63 7.47
N ASP A 303 -29.03 -10.96 8.61
CA ASP A 303 -30.11 -10.40 9.44
C ASP A 303 -30.91 -9.27 8.76
N TYR A 304 -30.38 -8.72 7.65
CA TYR A 304 -30.95 -7.58 6.93
C TYR A 304 -31.54 -7.97 5.56
N VAL A 305 -31.59 -9.26 5.26
CA VAL A 305 -32.22 -9.80 4.04
C VAL A 305 -33.74 -9.63 4.09
N GLY A 306 -34.35 -9.42 2.92
CA GLY A 306 -35.81 -9.27 2.75
C GLY A 306 -36.31 -7.83 2.69
N GLY A 307 -35.45 -6.84 2.95
CA GLY A 307 -35.71 -5.42 2.71
C GLY A 307 -35.53 -4.98 1.25
N ASP A 308 -35.65 -3.68 0.98
CA ASP A 308 -35.27 -3.13 -0.33
C ASP A 308 -33.75 -3.13 -0.48
N VAL A 309 -33.24 -4.03 -1.33
CA VAL A 309 -31.79 -4.24 -1.51
C VAL A 309 -31.03 -2.95 -1.89
N GLY A 310 -31.68 -2.02 -2.59
CA GLY A 310 -31.09 -0.75 -3.03
C GLY A 310 -31.09 0.30 -1.93
N ARG A 311 -31.86 0.05 -0.86
CA ARG A 311 -31.92 0.88 0.34
C ARG A 311 -31.09 0.34 1.50
N THR A 312 -30.80 -0.96 1.55
CA THR A 312 -29.91 -1.50 2.58
C THR A 312 -28.45 -1.13 2.29
N ARG A 313 -27.93 -0.12 3.01
CA ARG A 313 -26.57 0.46 2.85
C ARG A 313 -25.83 0.66 4.18
N ASN A 314 -26.28 -0.05 5.20
CA ASN A 314 -25.86 0.12 6.59
C ASN A 314 -24.55 -0.60 6.93
N SER A 315 -24.06 -1.48 6.04
CA SER A 315 -22.81 -2.23 6.16
C SER A 315 -21.80 -1.84 5.06
N GLN A 316 -20.52 -1.94 5.35
CA GLN A 316 -19.42 -1.98 4.37
C GLN A 316 -18.52 -3.17 4.66
N VAL A 317 -18.40 -4.08 3.70
CA VAL A 317 -17.47 -5.20 3.77
C VAL A 317 -16.27 -4.95 2.88
N LEU A 318 -15.09 -5.36 3.35
CA LEU A 318 -13.88 -5.49 2.56
C LEU A 318 -13.92 -6.86 1.87
N ILE A 319 -13.76 -6.87 0.55
CA ILE A 319 -13.74 -8.10 -0.25
C ILE A 319 -12.49 -8.16 -1.10
N SER A 320 -12.06 -9.38 -1.43
CA SER A 320 -10.91 -9.61 -2.29
C SER A 320 -11.12 -10.76 -3.28
N SER A 321 -10.35 -10.75 -4.36
CA SER A 321 -10.31 -11.78 -5.39
C SER A 321 -8.92 -11.90 -5.98
N THR A 322 -8.51 -13.11 -6.40
CA THR A 322 -7.24 -13.31 -7.14
C THR A 322 -7.43 -13.27 -8.66
N ASP A 323 -8.67 -13.33 -9.15
CA ASP A 323 -9.00 -13.43 -10.58
C ASP A 323 -10.05 -12.41 -11.07
N ALA A 324 -10.50 -11.54 -10.16
CA ALA A 324 -11.59 -10.57 -10.34
C ALA A 324 -12.96 -11.20 -10.64
N VAL A 325 -13.10 -12.52 -10.48
CA VAL A 325 -14.32 -13.29 -10.77
C VAL A 325 -14.85 -13.94 -9.49
N ASN A 326 -13.99 -14.63 -8.74
CA ASN A 326 -14.32 -15.31 -7.50
C ASN A 326 -13.94 -14.41 -6.32
N TRP A 327 -14.93 -13.93 -5.58
CA TRP A 327 -14.76 -12.97 -4.50
C TRP A 327 -15.00 -13.61 -3.13
N SER A 328 -14.20 -13.21 -2.15
CA SER A 328 -14.32 -13.60 -0.74
C SER A 328 -14.53 -12.39 0.13
N ILE A 329 -15.26 -12.55 1.25
CA ILE A 329 -15.42 -11.52 2.27
C ILE A 329 -14.24 -11.60 3.25
N ASN A 330 -13.54 -10.48 3.45
CA ASN A 330 -12.40 -10.39 4.36
C ASN A 330 -12.81 -9.89 5.75
N ALA A 331 -13.55 -8.79 5.81
CA ALA A 331 -13.96 -8.17 7.08
C ALA A 331 -15.15 -7.24 6.89
N LEU A 332 -15.99 -7.10 7.92
CA LEU A 332 -16.94 -6.00 8.06
C LEU A 332 -16.20 -4.79 8.64
N VAL A 333 -16.22 -3.66 7.93
CA VAL A 333 -15.38 -2.49 8.24
C VAL A 333 -16.16 -1.25 8.68
N LEU A 334 -17.45 -1.14 8.30
CA LEU A 334 -18.40 -0.17 8.86
C LEU A 334 -19.75 -0.84 9.00
N PHE A 335 -20.47 -0.53 10.08
CA PHE A 335 -21.79 -1.08 10.36
C PHE A 335 -22.65 -0.14 11.22
N VAL A 336 -23.95 -0.17 10.99
CA VAL A 336 -25.00 0.43 11.81
C VAL A 336 -26.30 -0.34 11.61
N ASP A 337 -27.21 -0.35 12.59
CA ASP A 337 -28.45 -1.15 12.49
C ASP A 337 -29.55 -0.48 11.63
N ASP A 338 -29.56 0.86 11.56
CA ASP A 338 -30.63 1.60 10.87
C ASP A 338 -30.45 1.55 9.33
N THR A 339 -31.38 0.88 8.65
CA THR A 339 -31.42 0.78 7.17
C THR A 339 -32.30 1.85 6.51
N ALA A 340 -33.06 2.61 7.29
CA ALA A 340 -33.96 3.64 6.78
C ALA A 340 -33.24 4.98 6.60
N PHE A 341 -32.44 5.37 7.59
CA PHE A 341 -31.81 6.69 7.68
C PHE A 341 -30.30 6.66 7.60
N HIS A 342 -29.64 5.57 8.02
CA HIS A 342 -28.19 5.50 8.00
C HIS A 342 -27.64 4.73 6.81
N GLY A 343 -26.46 5.13 6.34
CA GLY A 343 -25.81 4.43 5.25
C GLY A 343 -24.41 4.96 4.95
N PHE A 344 -23.50 4.04 4.66
CA PHE A 344 -22.15 4.33 4.18
C PHE A 344 -22.11 3.90 2.73
N GLN A 345 -21.91 4.80 1.77
CA GLN A 345 -22.13 4.43 0.38
C GLN A 345 -21.17 5.15 -0.57
N TYR A 346 -21.04 4.57 -1.76
CA TYR A 346 -20.25 5.12 -2.86
C TYR A 346 -18.76 5.29 -2.56
N LEU A 347 -18.21 4.52 -1.63
CA LEU A 347 -16.83 4.70 -1.20
C LEU A 347 -15.90 4.70 -2.43
N ASP A 348 -15.10 5.76 -2.54
CA ASP A 348 -13.87 5.76 -3.32
C ASP A 348 -12.71 5.72 -2.33
N TRP A 349 -11.64 5.03 -2.71
CA TRP A 349 -10.60 4.66 -1.78
C TRP A 349 -9.26 4.45 -2.48
N GLN A 350 -8.15 4.60 -1.76
CA GLN A 350 -6.78 4.44 -2.25
C GLN A 350 -5.97 3.54 -1.31
N PHE A 351 -4.94 2.89 -1.84
CA PHE A 351 -3.94 2.23 -1.00
C PHE A 351 -2.97 3.28 -0.44
N ASP A 352 -2.78 3.26 0.87
CA ASP A 352 -1.78 4.05 1.58
C ASP A 352 -0.84 3.09 2.31
N GLY A 353 0.09 2.51 1.55
CA GLY A 353 0.97 1.43 2.01
C GLY A 353 0.19 0.14 2.35
N ALA A 354 -0.10 -0.07 3.63
CA ALA A 354 -0.93 -1.19 4.10
C ALA A 354 -2.28 -0.80 4.65
N ASP A 355 -2.63 0.47 4.56
CA ASP A 355 -3.95 0.93 4.89
C ASP A 355 -4.74 1.12 3.60
N ILE A 356 -6.05 0.98 3.71
CA ILE A 356 -6.97 1.59 2.76
C ILE A 356 -7.45 2.90 3.36
N VAL A 357 -7.31 4.01 2.63
CA VAL A 357 -7.98 5.27 2.96
C VAL A 357 -9.18 5.45 2.05
N ALA A 358 -10.32 5.87 2.59
CA ALA A 358 -11.57 5.96 1.86
C ALA A 358 -12.34 7.22 2.21
N VAL A 359 -13.12 7.73 1.25
CA VAL A 359 -14.14 8.74 1.49
C VAL A 359 -15.52 8.16 1.21
N SER A 360 -16.47 8.43 2.09
CA SER A 360 -17.84 7.94 1.99
C SER A 360 -18.81 9.11 1.94
N ARG A 361 -19.81 9.03 1.07
CA ARG A 361 -21.02 9.82 1.28
C ARG A 361 -21.83 9.10 2.35
N THR A 362 -22.00 9.73 3.49
CA THR A 362 -22.51 9.10 4.71
C THR A 362 -23.81 9.76 5.15
N SER A 363 -24.82 8.92 5.35
CA SER A 363 -26.11 9.32 5.91
C SER A 363 -26.08 8.95 7.38
N TYR A 364 -26.18 9.94 8.28
CA TYR A 364 -26.10 9.70 9.71
C TYR A 364 -26.86 10.75 10.52
N ASP A 365 -26.93 10.54 11.83
CA ASP A 365 -27.48 11.51 12.76
C ASP A 365 -26.57 12.74 12.88
N ASP A 366 -27.18 13.93 12.86
CA ASP A 366 -26.48 15.21 12.93
C ASP A 366 -27.00 16.12 14.06
N GLY A 367 -27.95 15.64 14.89
CA GLY A 367 -28.61 16.47 15.90
C GLY A 367 -29.50 17.59 15.33
N MET A 368 -29.65 17.68 14.01
CA MET A 368 -30.42 18.69 13.27
C MET A 368 -31.58 18.05 12.47
N GLY A 369 -31.96 16.82 12.86
CA GLY A 369 -32.99 16.03 12.22
C GLY A 369 -32.46 14.79 11.48
N GLY A 370 -31.15 14.58 11.43
CA GLY A 370 -30.49 13.45 10.77
C GLY A 370 -30.57 13.52 9.24
N ALA A 371 -30.06 12.49 8.59
CA ALA A 371 -30.17 12.32 7.15
C ALA A 371 -31.63 12.26 6.68
N ALA A 372 -31.89 12.62 5.41
CA ALA A 372 -33.24 12.50 4.85
C ALA A 372 -33.66 11.03 4.69
N ASN A 373 -32.70 10.18 4.33
CA ASN A 373 -32.75 8.72 4.31
C ASN A 373 -31.33 8.20 4.06
N GLN A 374 -31.15 6.88 4.09
CA GLN A 374 -29.86 6.22 3.84
C GLN A 374 -29.16 6.62 2.52
N HIS A 375 -29.91 7.02 1.47
CA HIS A 375 -29.36 7.40 0.16
C HIS A 375 -29.02 8.90 0.09
N ASP A 376 -29.89 9.74 0.63
CA ASP A 376 -29.80 11.20 0.58
C ASP A 376 -28.90 11.72 1.71
N SER A 377 -27.59 11.58 1.47
CA SER A 377 -26.56 11.74 2.49
C SER A 377 -26.29 13.19 2.91
N ASN A 378 -25.98 13.35 4.20
CA ASN A 378 -25.70 14.63 4.84
C ASN A 378 -24.22 14.82 5.19
N PHE A 379 -23.36 13.82 5.07
CA PHE A 379 -21.93 13.95 5.35
C PHE A 379 -21.04 13.43 4.21
N LEU A 380 -19.86 14.04 4.08
CA LEU A 380 -18.68 13.41 3.49
C LEU A 380 -17.75 13.04 4.65
N THR A 381 -17.41 11.77 4.77
CA THR A 381 -16.53 11.27 5.85
C THR A 381 -15.30 10.58 5.28
N PHE A 382 -14.17 10.71 5.97
CA PHE A 382 -12.92 10.03 5.70
C PHE A 382 -12.72 8.85 6.66
N HIS A 383 -12.20 7.75 6.14
CA HIS A 383 -11.93 6.52 6.87
C HIS A 383 -10.54 6.00 6.56
N ARG A 384 -9.88 5.42 7.56
CA ARG A 384 -8.63 4.67 7.42
C ARG A 384 -8.85 3.25 7.95
N PHE A 385 -8.70 2.26 7.08
CA PHE A 385 -8.77 0.84 7.41
C PHE A 385 -7.36 0.28 7.43
N SER A 386 -6.76 0.25 8.62
CA SER A 386 -5.36 -0.17 8.75
C SER A 386 -5.15 -1.66 8.52
N ASN A 387 -3.96 -1.99 7.99
CA ASN A 387 -3.51 -3.36 7.70
C ASN A 387 -4.55 -4.17 6.91
N PHE A 388 -5.10 -3.60 5.83
CA PHE A 388 -6.27 -4.17 5.12
C PHE A 388 -6.07 -5.63 4.68
N ARG A 389 -4.82 -6.02 4.37
CA ARG A 389 -4.46 -7.38 3.92
C ARG A 389 -4.68 -8.46 4.99
N THR A 390 -4.60 -8.09 6.27
CA THR A 390 -4.78 -8.98 7.43
C THR A 390 -5.92 -8.51 8.33
N ARG A 391 -6.71 -7.53 7.88
CA ARG A 391 -7.80 -6.95 8.66
C ARG A 391 -8.89 -7.99 8.93
N THR A 392 -9.35 -8.02 10.17
CA THR A 392 -10.47 -8.84 10.61
C THR A 392 -11.63 -7.96 11.07
N THR A 393 -12.82 -8.55 11.14
CA THR A 393 -14.02 -7.90 11.67
C THR A 393 -13.86 -7.58 13.16
N PRO A 394 -14.21 -6.34 13.61
CA PRO A 394 -14.25 -6.00 15.03
C PRO A 394 -15.05 -7.02 15.85
N THR A 395 -14.59 -7.34 17.07
CA THR A 395 -15.16 -8.42 17.89
C THR A 395 -16.65 -8.24 18.14
N GLU A 396 -17.09 -7.01 18.35
CA GLU A 396 -18.50 -6.63 18.55
C GLU A 396 -19.39 -6.91 17.34
N TRP A 397 -18.83 -7.14 16.15
CA TRP A 397 -19.56 -7.36 14.90
C TRP A 397 -19.34 -8.75 14.31
N GLN A 398 -18.52 -9.61 14.93
CA GLN A 398 -18.19 -10.92 14.37
C GLN A 398 -19.43 -11.79 14.14
N TYR A 399 -20.40 -11.73 15.08
CA TYR A 399 -21.65 -12.49 14.99
C TYR A 399 -22.47 -12.18 13.73
N LEU A 400 -22.31 -10.99 13.14
CA LEU A 400 -23.02 -10.58 11.93
C LEU A 400 -22.56 -11.34 10.67
N LEU A 401 -21.44 -12.07 10.77
CA LEU A 401 -20.87 -12.85 9.67
C LEU A 401 -21.07 -14.36 9.84
N ASP A 402 -21.54 -14.84 11.00
CA ASP A 402 -21.61 -16.27 11.33
C ASP A 402 -22.49 -17.07 10.36
N ASP A 403 -23.53 -16.44 9.80
CA ASP A 403 -24.52 -17.06 8.91
C ASP A 403 -24.30 -16.76 7.41
N ILE A 404 -23.14 -16.19 7.04
CA ILE A 404 -22.78 -15.99 5.63
C ILE A 404 -22.50 -17.35 4.98
N SER A 405 -23.25 -17.67 3.93
CA SER A 405 -23.15 -18.96 3.20
C SER A 405 -23.12 -18.82 1.68
N ASP A 406 -23.43 -17.63 1.17
CA ASP A 406 -23.40 -17.27 -0.25
C ASP A 406 -21.99 -16.88 -0.73
N PHE A 407 -21.06 -16.56 0.18
CA PHE A 407 -19.68 -16.23 -0.13
C PHE A 407 -18.68 -16.89 0.81
N PRO A 408 -17.49 -17.29 0.31
CA PRO A 408 -16.40 -17.73 1.18
C PRO A 408 -15.83 -16.56 1.99
N MET A 409 -15.45 -16.85 3.23
CA MET A 409 -14.59 -15.97 4.02
C MET A 409 -13.14 -16.10 3.52
N ALA A 410 -12.42 -14.99 3.48
CA ALA A 410 -11.02 -14.99 3.04
C ALA A 410 -10.13 -15.81 3.98
N ASP A 411 -9.31 -16.68 3.41
CA ASP A 411 -8.34 -17.47 4.17
C ASP A 411 -7.19 -16.59 4.68
N THR A 412 -7.00 -16.60 6.00
CA THR A 412 -5.95 -15.84 6.69
C THR A 412 -4.89 -16.76 7.33
N SER A 413 -4.98 -18.07 7.11
CA SER A 413 -4.07 -19.06 7.72
C SER A 413 -2.60 -18.88 7.31
N SER A 414 -2.33 -18.20 6.18
CA SER A 414 -0.98 -17.89 5.72
C SER A 414 -0.37 -16.62 6.31
N ALA A 415 -1.16 -15.81 7.03
CA ALA A 415 -0.70 -14.53 7.57
C ALA A 415 0.39 -14.72 8.63
N PHE A 416 1.31 -13.76 8.69
CA PHE A 416 2.29 -13.70 9.77
C PHE A 416 1.64 -13.22 11.06
N THR A 417 2.15 -13.68 12.19
CA THR A 417 1.78 -13.14 13.50
C THR A 417 2.70 -11.95 13.84
N PRO A 418 2.16 -10.74 14.05
CA PRO A 418 2.96 -9.59 14.50
C PRO A 418 3.73 -9.89 15.78
N GLY A 419 5.02 -9.54 15.80
CA GLY A 419 5.92 -9.77 16.93
C GLY A 419 6.77 -11.04 16.83
N ASN A 420 6.41 -11.96 15.93
CA ASN A 420 7.24 -13.11 15.60
C ASN A 420 8.51 -12.69 14.84
N LEU A 421 9.43 -13.65 14.70
CA LEU A 421 10.67 -13.55 13.97
C LEU A 421 10.56 -14.32 12.65
N VAL A 422 11.18 -13.81 11.61
CA VAL A 422 11.36 -14.50 10.33
C VAL A 422 12.82 -14.76 10.09
N VAL A 423 13.13 -15.97 9.65
CA VAL A 423 14.49 -16.41 9.35
C VAL A 423 14.54 -16.92 7.92
N THR A 424 15.56 -16.51 7.16
CA THR A 424 15.85 -17.13 5.86
C THR A 424 16.57 -18.46 6.08
N ARG A 425 15.90 -19.57 5.77
CA ARG A 425 16.48 -20.91 5.79
C ARG A 425 16.85 -21.37 4.38
N TYR A 426 18.09 -21.76 4.20
CA TYR A 426 18.64 -22.32 2.98
C TYR A 426 18.65 -23.84 3.06
N GLY A 427 18.24 -24.50 1.97
CA GLY A 427 18.12 -25.94 1.88
C GLY A 427 16.78 -26.46 2.42
N ASN A 428 16.31 -27.56 1.84
CA ASN A 428 14.99 -28.15 2.10
C ASN A 428 15.01 -29.28 3.15
N GLY A 429 16.17 -29.59 3.74
CA GLY A 429 16.33 -30.64 4.76
C GLY A 429 16.36 -32.08 4.23
N THR A 430 16.18 -32.29 2.92
CA THR A 430 16.14 -33.64 2.31
C THR A 430 17.49 -34.04 1.73
N HIS A 431 18.15 -33.15 0.99
CA HIS A 431 19.44 -33.37 0.34
C HIS A 431 20.59 -32.79 1.16
N ASP A 432 21.78 -33.39 1.07
CA ASP A 432 22.95 -32.84 1.74
C ASP A 432 23.23 -31.40 1.28
N TYR A 433 23.44 -30.52 2.25
CA TYR A 433 23.70 -29.11 1.98
C TYR A 433 25.07 -28.95 1.30
N PRO A 434 25.15 -28.40 0.07
CA PRO A 434 26.43 -28.22 -0.61
C PRO A 434 27.36 -27.28 0.18
N THR A 435 28.60 -27.67 0.43
CA THR A 435 29.51 -26.86 1.28
C THR A 435 30.73 -26.30 0.56
N THR A 436 31.03 -26.77 -0.66
CA THR A 436 32.30 -26.47 -1.36
C THR A 436 32.13 -25.89 -2.77
N SER A 437 30.91 -25.80 -3.29
CA SER A 437 30.62 -25.34 -4.65
C SER A 437 29.56 -24.25 -4.64
N ASN A 438 29.72 -23.19 -5.45
CA ASN A 438 28.75 -22.08 -5.59
C ASN A 438 27.48 -22.57 -6.31
N VAL A 439 26.60 -23.23 -5.57
CA VAL A 439 25.39 -23.88 -6.10
C VAL A 439 24.17 -23.17 -5.56
N ALA A 440 23.18 -22.98 -6.42
CA ALA A 440 21.87 -22.46 -6.04
C ALA A 440 21.14 -23.46 -5.15
N VAL A 441 20.65 -23.00 -4.00
CA VAL A 441 19.85 -23.79 -3.05
C VAL A 441 18.51 -23.13 -2.81
N GLU A 442 17.50 -23.95 -2.50
CA GLU A 442 16.16 -23.46 -2.14
C GLU A 442 16.22 -22.59 -0.89
N VAL A 443 15.36 -21.57 -0.83
CA VAL A 443 15.24 -20.64 0.29
C VAL A 443 13.82 -20.67 0.82
N PHE A 444 13.69 -20.59 2.13
CA PHE A 444 12.43 -20.56 2.85
C PHE A 444 12.42 -19.35 3.80
N ILE A 445 11.24 -18.78 4.02
CA ILE A 445 10.95 -17.86 5.11
C ILE A 445 10.28 -18.68 6.21
N ASP A 446 11.06 -19.00 7.24
CA ASP A 446 10.55 -19.68 8.44
C ASP A 446 10.15 -18.63 9.48
N GLU A 447 8.94 -18.73 9.99
CA GLU A 447 8.41 -17.90 11.08
C GLU A 447 8.58 -18.62 12.41
N TYR A 448 9.19 -17.95 13.38
CA TYR A 448 9.38 -18.44 14.74
C TYR A 448 8.78 -17.44 15.74
N THR A 449 8.21 -17.96 16.82
CA THR A 449 7.95 -17.14 18.02
C THR A 449 9.26 -16.55 18.57
N PRO A 450 9.19 -15.45 19.36
CA PRO A 450 10.36 -14.91 20.07
C PRO A 450 11.07 -15.92 21.00
N GLU A 451 10.42 -17.02 21.34
CA GLU A 451 10.91 -18.14 22.15
C GLU A 451 11.52 -19.28 21.32
N GLY A 452 11.54 -19.18 19.98
CA GLY A 452 12.18 -20.16 19.10
C GLY A 452 11.29 -21.33 18.67
N ILE A 453 9.98 -21.26 18.89
CA ILE A 453 9.01 -22.25 18.38
C ILE A 453 8.67 -21.92 16.93
N LEU A 454 8.87 -22.88 16.01
CA LEU A 454 8.49 -22.74 14.60
C LEU A 454 6.97 -22.66 14.49
N ASP A 455 6.48 -21.57 13.90
CA ASP A 455 5.07 -21.35 13.59
C ASP A 455 4.74 -21.87 12.19
N SER A 456 5.48 -21.40 11.18
CA SER A 456 5.21 -21.70 9.78
C SER A 456 6.48 -21.61 8.92
N SER A 457 6.48 -22.27 7.75
CA SER A 457 7.62 -22.27 6.82
C SER A 457 7.11 -22.08 5.40
N ARG A 458 7.56 -21.01 4.73
CA ARG A 458 7.08 -20.61 3.40
C ARG A 458 8.22 -20.73 2.37
N PRO A 459 8.12 -21.62 1.36
CA PRO A 459 9.15 -21.74 0.33
C PRO A 459 9.13 -20.50 -0.59
N LEU A 460 10.31 -20.00 -0.95
CA LEU A 460 10.43 -19.04 -2.05
C LEU A 460 10.41 -19.78 -3.40
N PRO A 461 9.95 -19.14 -4.50
CA PRO A 461 9.73 -19.80 -5.78
C PRO A 461 11.00 -20.42 -6.38
N THR A 462 10.97 -21.69 -6.75
CA THR A 462 12.05 -22.38 -7.47
C THR A 462 11.79 -22.48 -8.98
N ALA A 463 10.60 -22.09 -9.41
CA ALA A 463 10.15 -21.96 -10.79
C ALA A 463 9.17 -20.77 -10.90
N ALA A 464 8.88 -20.34 -12.12
CA ALA A 464 7.87 -19.32 -12.37
C ALA A 464 6.47 -19.82 -11.98
N ASN A 465 5.68 -18.98 -11.32
CA ASN A 465 4.32 -19.26 -10.89
C ASN A 465 3.44 -18.00 -11.00
N GLY A 466 2.75 -17.84 -12.14
CA GLY A 466 1.90 -16.67 -12.40
C GLY A 466 2.66 -15.34 -12.49
N SER A 467 1.91 -14.24 -12.54
CA SER A 467 2.44 -12.87 -12.71
C SER A 467 3.07 -12.30 -11.44
N VAL A 468 2.70 -12.81 -10.26
CA VAL A 468 3.20 -12.38 -8.95
C VAL A 468 4.54 -13.05 -8.61
N GLN A 469 4.75 -14.31 -9.04
CA GLN A 469 5.99 -15.05 -8.81
C GLN A 469 6.66 -15.52 -10.12
N PRO A 470 6.91 -14.65 -11.09
CA PRO A 470 7.42 -15.05 -12.42
C PRO A 470 8.90 -15.48 -12.39
N TYR A 471 9.64 -15.16 -11.32
CA TYR A 471 11.07 -15.42 -11.23
C TYR A 471 11.43 -16.26 -10.01
N ARG A 472 12.50 -17.05 -10.16
CA ARG A 472 13.03 -17.90 -9.09
C ARG A 472 13.72 -17.06 -8.04
N PHE A 473 13.78 -17.57 -6.82
CA PHE A 473 14.61 -17.02 -5.76
C PHE A 473 15.39 -18.16 -5.09
N THR A 474 16.70 -18.17 -5.29
CA THR A 474 17.62 -19.13 -4.67
C THR A 474 18.77 -18.44 -3.96
N GLY A 475 19.37 -19.15 -3.02
CA GLY A 475 20.56 -18.72 -2.28
C GLY A 475 21.82 -19.39 -2.80
N ASN A 476 22.98 -18.82 -2.52
CA ASN A 476 24.27 -19.44 -2.76
C ASN A 476 24.70 -20.27 -1.55
N SER A 477 24.96 -21.55 -1.78
CA SER A 477 25.36 -22.52 -0.76
C SER A 477 26.61 -22.11 0.05
N THR A 478 27.58 -21.43 -0.57
CA THR A 478 28.88 -21.08 0.05
C THR A 478 28.95 -19.65 0.59
N ALA A 479 28.04 -18.77 0.17
CA ALA A 479 28.03 -17.39 0.63
C ALA A 479 27.60 -17.30 2.10
N ASN A 480 28.26 -16.44 2.87
CA ASN A 480 28.00 -16.30 4.31
C ASN A 480 27.24 -15.03 4.68
N THR A 481 27.10 -14.08 3.76
CA THR A 481 26.32 -12.87 4.00
C THR A 481 25.65 -12.47 2.69
N GLU A 482 24.41 -12.86 2.53
CA GLU A 482 23.57 -12.56 1.39
C GLU A 482 22.12 -12.76 1.80
N ALA A 483 21.20 -12.24 1.00
CA ALA A 483 19.77 -12.27 1.29
C ALA A 483 19.47 -11.82 2.74
N LEU A 484 20.16 -10.76 3.19
CA LEU A 484 19.86 -10.11 4.45
C LEU A 484 18.44 -9.56 4.37
N LEU A 485 17.59 -10.02 5.29
CA LEU A 485 16.21 -9.60 5.41
C LEU A 485 16.16 -8.17 5.90
N SER A 486 15.35 -7.35 5.24
CA SER A 486 15.01 -6.02 5.71
C SER A 486 13.50 -5.87 5.79
N LEU A 487 13.01 -5.32 6.89
CA LEU A 487 11.62 -4.94 7.06
C LEU A 487 11.47 -3.45 6.73
N SER A 488 10.52 -3.09 5.87
CA SER A 488 10.22 -1.70 5.52
C SER A 488 9.93 -0.87 6.77
N ALA A 489 10.12 0.46 6.70
CA ALA A 489 9.93 1.34 7.85
C ALA A 489 8.47 1.34 8.35
N ASN A 490 7.48 1.26 7.45
CA ASN A 490 6.06 1.09 7.79
C ASN A 490 5.70 -0.33 8.28
N ARG A 491 6.66 -1.25 8.30
CA ARG A 491 6.54 -2.64 8.79
C ARG A 491 5.65 -3.54 7.94
N GLN A 492 5.42 -3.19 6.68
CA GLN A 492 4.47 -3.90 5.81
C GLN A 492 5.09 -4.87 4.83
N TYR A 493 6.38 -4.69 4.56
CA TYR A 493 7.08 -5.42 3.52
C TYR A 493 8.39 -5.97 4.07
N LEU A 494 8.51 -7.29 4.07
CA LEU A 494 9.77 -7.97 4.26
C LEU A 494 10.41 -8.17 2.88
N VAL A 495 11.67 -7.76 2.74
CA VAL A 495 12.37 -7.75 1.45
C VAL A 495 13.67 -8.53 1.54
N ALA A 496 13.95 -9.30 0.48
CA ALA A 496 15.21 -10.02 0.30
C ALA A 496 15.66 -9.96 -1.16
N VAL A 497 16.96 -10.15 -1.40
CA VAL A 497 17.52 -10.26 -2.74
C VAL A 497 18.34 -11.54 -2.87
N GLY A 498 18.08 -12.31 -3.93
CA GLY A 498 18.66 -13.62 -4.18
C GLY A 498 18.94 -13.86 -5.66
N TYR A 499 19.22 -15.09 -6.03
CA TYR A 499 19.58 -15.48 -7.39
C TYR A 499 18.37 -15.98 -8.18
N ASN A 500 18.28 -15.59 -9.46
CA ASN A 500 17.30 -16.17 -10.39
C ASN A 500 17.90 -17.40 -11.09
N VAL A 501 18.23 -18.43 -10.30
CA VAL A 501 18.92 -19.64 -10.77
C VAL A 501 18.18 -20.86 -10.25
N ALA A 502 18.04 -21.90 -11.08
CA ALA A 502 17.38 -23.14 -10.66
C ALA A 502 18.18 -23.84 -9.55
N PRO A 503 17.53 -24.41 -8.52
CA PRO A 503 18.22 -25.19 -7.49
C PRO A 503 19.11 -26.28 -8.10
N GLY A 504 20.29 -26.48 -7.51
CA GLY A 504 21.31 -27.43 -7.98
C GLY A 504 22.21 -26.92 -9.11
N ALA A 505 21.86 -25.82 -9.78
CA ALA A 505 22.72 -25.23 -10.81
C ALA A 505 23.84 -24.36 -10.21
N THR A 506 24.95 -24.25 -10.94
CA THR A 506 26.08 -23.38 -10.56
C THR A 506 25.72 -21.91 -10.72
N ILE A 507 26.03 -21.11 -9.70
CA ILE A 507 25.91 -19.66 -9.71
C ILE A 507 27.16 -19.04 -10.35
N THR A 508 26.94 -18.13 -11.30
CA THR A 508 27.95 -17.33 -11.98
C THR A 508 27.68 -15.84 -11.80
N SER A 509 28.68 -15.01 -12.13
CA SER A 509 28.56 -13.55 -12.09
C SER A 509 27.56 -12.99 -13.12
N SER A 510 27.20 -13.75 -14.15
CA SER A 510 26.28 -13.29 -15.20
C SER A 510 24.81 -13.55 -14.90
N ASN A 511 24.49 -14.44 -13.94
CA ASN A 511 23.09 -14.71 -13.58
C ASN A 511 22.42 -13.44 -13.08
N SER A 512 21.13 -13.25 -13.37
CA SER A 512 20.33 -12.17 -12.79
C SER A 512 20.06 -12.39 -11.29
N ARG A 513 19.55 -11.36 -10.63
CA ARG A 513 19.04 -11.44 -9.26
C ARG A 513 17.54 -11.21 -9.24
N THR A 514 16.91 -11.71 -8.20
CA THR A 514 15.49 -11.55 -7.92
C THR A 514 15.34 -10.85 -6.58
N ILE A 515 14.50 -9.83 -6.53
CA ILE A 515 14.11 -9.17 -5.28
C ILE A 515 12.72 -9.72 -4.91
N ALA A 516 12.64 -10.37 -3.75
CA ALA A 516 11.39 -10.87 -3.18
C ALA A 516 10.82 -9.83 -2.21
N VAL A 517 9.53 -9.54 -2.34
CA VAL A 517 8.75 -8.72 -1.41
C VAL A 517 7.67 -9.60 -0.80
N VAL A 518 7.56 -9.59 0.53
CA VAL A 518 6.64 -10.43 1.29
C VAL A 518 5.78 -9.55 2.21
N THR A 519 4.47 -9.76 2.18
CA THR A 519 3.49 -8.98 2.96
C THR A 519 2.98 -9.72 4.20
N ALA A 520 2.30 -9.00 5.10
CA ALA A 520 1.76 -9.54 6.35
C ALA A 520 0.76 -10.70 6.16
N ASP A 521 0.06 -10.78 5.03
CA ASP A 521 -0.84 -11.90 4.72
C ASP A 521 -0.10 -13.16 4.22
N GLY A 522 1.23 -13.13 4.18
CA GLY A 522 2.08 -14.23 3.72
C GLY A 522 2.30 -14.27 2.21
N SER A 523 1.74 -13.31 1.45
CA SER A 523 1.96 -13.26 0.00
C SER A 523 3.42 -12.99 -0.34
N ILE A 524 3.98 -13.75 -1.28
CA ILE A 524 5.35 -13.60 -1.78
C ILE A 524 5.29 -13.14 -3.24
N ASN A 525 5.95 -12.02 -3.53
CA ASN A 525 6.09 -11.49 -4.88
C ASN A 525 7.55 -11.47 -5.31
N THR A 526 7.85 -12.07 -6.46
CA THR A 526 9.21 -12.13 -7.02
C THR A 526 9.33 -11.48 -8.39
N SER A 527 8.40 -10.59 -8.76
CA SER A 527 8.33 -9.94 -10.09
C SER A 527 9.45 -8.94 -10.41
N THR A 528 10.32 -8.63 -9.46
CA THR A 528 11.40 -7.65 -9.63
C THR A 528 12.74 -8.35 -9.85
N ILE A 529 13.40 -8.12 -10.99
CA ILE A 529 14.72 -8.70 -11.30
C ILE A 529 15.80 -7.66 -11.57
N THR A 530 17.07 -8.04 -11.47
CA THR A 530 18.22 -7.18 -11.80
C THR A 530 19.22 -7.92 -12.67
N SER A 531 20.10 -7.21 -13.35
CA SER A 531 21.26 -7.77 -14.04
C SER A 531 22.24 -8.42 -13.06
N GLY A 532 23.17 -9.23 -13.58
CA GLY A 532 24.11 -10.01 -12.77
C GLY A 532 25.34 -9.26 -12.26
N ASN A 533 25.63 -8.08 -12.81
CA ASN A 533 26.80 -7.25 -12.48
C ASN A 533 26.77 -6.63 -11.06
N ILE A 534 25.93 -7.13 -10.16
CA ILE A 534 25.84 -6.66 -8.77
C ILE A 534 26.66 -7.51 -7.78
N GLY A 535 27.22 -8.64 -8.25
CA GLY A 535 28.02 -9.53 -7.40
C GLY A 535 27.15 -10.34 -6.43
N THR A 536 27.61 -10.54 -5.20
CA THR A 536 26.80 -11.20 -4.16
C THR A 536 25.63 -10.29 -3.79
N PRO A 537 24.37 -10.76 -3.88
CA PRO A 537 23.19 -9.98 -3.51
C PRO A 537 23.12 -9.88 -1.98
N ARG A 538 23.35 -8.68 -1.42
CA ARG A 538 23.49 -8.54 0.04
C ARG A 538 22.17 -8.23 0.72
N SER A 539 21.54 -7.12 0.39
CA SER A 539 20.28 -6.67 1.00
C SER A 539 19.46 -5.86 0.01
N ALA A 540 18.17 -5.76 0.28
CA ALA A 540 17.26 -4.85 -0.38
C ALA A 540 16.27 -4.28 0.65
N ILE A 541 15.75 -3.08 0.40
CA ILE A 541 14.74 -2.41 1.21
C ILE A 541 13.75 -1.71 0.29
N ILE A 542 12.48 -1.71 0.68
CA ILE A 542 11.41 -1.01 -0.04
C ILE A 542 10.91 0.17 0.77
N ALA A 543 10.62 1.28 0.09
CA ALA A 543 10.02 2.45 0.69
C ALA A 543 8.60 2.18 1.21
N ASN A 544 8.10 3.07 2.05
CA ASN A 544 6.75 2.99 2.61
C ASN A 544 5.64 3.02 1.55
N ASN A 545 5.91 3.59 0.37
CA ASN A 545 4.99 3.58 -0.76
C ASN A 545 4.85 2.22 -1.47
N GLY A 546 5.65 1.21 -1.10
CA GLY A 546 5.57 -0.13 -1.69
C GLY A 546 6.02 -0.21 -3.16
N VAL A 547 6.64 0.85 -3.70
CA VAL A 547 7.04 0.94 -5.11
C VAL A 547 8.55 1.07 -5.27
N ASN A 548 9.21 1.85 -4.43
CA ASN A 548 10.62 2.21 -4.60
C ASN A 548 11.52 1.24 -3.85
N ILE A 549 12.44 0.58 -4.56
CA ILE A 549 13.36 -0.40 -3.98
C ILE A 549 14.80 0.08 -4.12
N TRP A 550 15.53 0.05 -3.01
CA TRP A 550 16.99 0.14 -3.02
C TRP A 550 17.60 -1.21 -2.69
N PHE A 551 18.74 -1.51 -3.30
CA PHE A 551 19.41 -2.79 -3.08
C PHE A 551 20.94 -2.66 -3.18
N ALA A 552 21.61 -3.53 -2.44
CA ALA A 552 23.05 -3.55 -2.24
C ALA A 552 23.67 -4.85 -2.77
N GLY A 553 24.87 -4.72 -3.32
CA GLY A 553 25.65 -5.82 -3.88
C GLY A 553 27.15 -5.64 -3.66
N SER A 554 27.92 -6.66 -3.97
CA SER A 554 29.37 -6.66 -3.72
C SER A 554 30.22 -6.02 -4.81
N SER A 555 29.72 -5.84 -6.04
CA SER A 555 30.49 -5.28 -7.17
C SER A 555 29.91 -3.97 -7.69
N THR A 556 30.67 -3.26 -8.54
CA THR A 556 30.34 -2.06 -9.39
C THR A 556 29.73 -0.81 -8.74
N ALA A 557 28.83 -0.98 -7.78
CA ALA A 557 28.18 0.07 -7.02
C ALA A 557 27.80 -0.48 -5.64
N ALA A 558 27.90 0.34 -4.60
CA ALA A 558 27.41 -0.01 -3.27
C ALA A 558 25.87 0.04 -3.22
N LEU A 559 25.25 1.05 -3.83
CA LEU A 559 23.82 1.30 -3.79
C LEU A 559 23.21 1.38 -5.18
N ARG A 560 22.02 0.78 -5.32
CA ARG A 560 21.22 0.75 -6.55
C ARG A 560 19.76 1.04 -6.27
N TYR A 561 19.03 1.36 -7.33
CA TYR A 561 17.61 1.65 -7.29
C TYR A 561 16.84 0.95 -8.41
N LYS A 562 15.62 0.51 -8.08
CA LYS A 562 14.67 -0.06 -9.02
C LYS A 562 13.22 0.12 -8.55
N LEU A 563 12.29 0.17 -9.50
CA LEU A 563 10.86 0.08 -9.22
C LEU A 563 10.44 -1.38 -9.00
N PHE A 564 9.61 -1.60 -7.99
CA PHE A 564 8.91 -2.86 -7.76
C PHE A 564 8.07 -3.25 -8.98
N GLY A 565 7.99 -4.55 -9.28
CA GLY A 565 7.25 -5.08 -10.43
C GLY A 565 8.01 -5.04 -11.76
N SER A 566 9.21 -4.45 -11.79
CA SER A 566 9.96 -4.30 -13.04
C SER A 566 10.70 -5.59 -13.44
N GLY A 567 10.19 -6.24 -14.49
CA GLY A 567 10.76 -7.45 -15.11
C GLY A 567 11.92 -7.19 -16.09
N ALA A 568 12.27 -5.93 -16.37
CA ALA A 568 13.48 -5.58 -17.11
C ALA A 568 14.72 -5.86 -16.23
N THR A 569 15.91 -6.13 -16.77
CA THR A 569 17.09 -6.43 -15.91
C THR A 569 17.85 -5.17 -15.48
N GLU A 570 17.66 -4.09 -16.23
CA GLU A 570 18.27 -2.79 -16.07
C GLU A 570 17.86 -2.16 -14.73
N HIS A 571 18.80 -1.45 -14.11
CA HIS A 571 18.60 -0.74 -12.86
C HIS A 571 19.50 0.50 -12.84
N ILE A 572 19.26 1.39 -11.89
CA ILE A 572 20.05 2.61 -11.72
C ILE A 572 21.11 2.35 -10.65
N ASP A 573 22.38 2.48 -11.01
CA ASP A 573 23.49 2.52 -10.04
C ASP A 573 23.55 3.94 -9.42
N LEU A 574 23.43 4.05 -8.10
CA LEU A 574 23.39 5.33 -7.39
C LEU A 574 24.75 5.72 -6.77
N ILE A 575 25.38 4.79 -6.04
CA ILE A 575 26.68 5.01 -5.40
C ILE A 575 27.72 4.10 -6.06
N THR A 576 28.46 4.64 -7.02
CA THR A 576 29.52 3.93 -7.78
C THR A 576 30.93 4.26 -7.30
N SER A 577 31.10 5.29 -6.45
CA SER A 577 32.38 5.71 -5.88
C SER A 577 32.97 4.70 -4.88
N THR A 578 32.16 3.76 -4.40
CA THR A 578 32.58 2.64 -3.58
C THR A 578 31.79 1.38 -3.95
N THR A 579 32.31 0.22 -3.55
CA THR A 579 31.71 -1.11 -3.80
C THR A 579 31.45 -1.81 -2.47
N ASN A 580 31.04 -3.09 -2.49
CA ASN A 580 30.76 -3.86 -1.28
C ASN A 580 29.69 -3.23 -0.36
N GLY A 581 28.57 -2.81 -0.95
CA GLY A 581 27.38 -2.48 -0.17
C GLY A 581 26.88 -3.71 0.59
N ARG A 582 26.47 -3.55 1.86
CA ARG A 582 26.10 -4.64 2.77
C ARG A 582 24.64 -4.61 3.15
N SER A 583 24.28 -3.86 4.18
CA SER A 583 22.90 -3.76 4.68
C SER A 583 22.30 -2.40 4.37
N LEU A 584 20.98 -2.41 4.16
CA LEU A 584 20.14 -1.26 3.96
C LEU A 584 19.04 -1.25 5.03
N ALA A 585 18.69 -0.06 5.50
CA ALA A 585 17.54 0.14 6.37
C ALA A 585 16.94 1.52 6.11
N ILE A 586 15.64 1.68 6.33
CA ILE A 586 14.98 2.98 6.32
C ILE A 586 14.49 3.23 7.74
N TYR A 587 14.86 4.39 8.27
CA TYR A 587 14.44 4.88 9.57
C TYR A 587 14.04 6.34 9.41
N ASP A 588 12.84 6.71 9.87
CA ASP A 588 12.28 8.06 9.73
C ASP A 588 12.43 8.64 8.32
N GLU A 589 12.02 7.85 7.32
CA GLU A 589 12.11 8.16 5.89
C GLU A 589 13.53 8.37 5.34
N GLN A 590 14.56 8.26 6.18
CA GLN A 590 15.95 8.35 5.80
C GLN A 590 16.51 6.95 5.49
N LEU A 591 17.13 6.80 4.32
CA LEU A 591 17.85 5.58 3.93
C LEU A 591 19.23 5.54 4.61
N TYR A 592 19.56 4.41 5.23
CA TYR A 592 20.86 4.12 5.83
C TYR A 592 21.51 2.93 5.13
N MET A 593 22.84 2.93 5.08
CA MET A 593 23.62 1.88 4.43
C MET A 593 24.90 1.58 5.19
N SER A 594 25.29 0.29 5.21
CA SER A 594 26.67 -0.12 5.50
C SER A 594 27.43 -0.59 4.25
N THR A 595 28.74 -0.39 4.24
CA THR A 595 29.69 -0.98 3.30
C THR A 595 30.82 -1.68 4.07
N SER A 596 31.60 -2.51 3.37
CA SER A 596 32.84 -3.07 3.93
C SER A 596 34.07 -2.52 3.21
N ALA A 597 35.17 -2.35 3.94
CA ALA A 597 36.43 -1.89 3.38
C ALA A 597 36.88 -2.76 2.20
N VAL A 598 37.43 -2.11 1.17
CA VAL A 598 38.02 -2.77 0.00
C VAL A 598 39.54 -2.81 0.14
N SER A 599 40.15 -3.95 -0.20
CA SER A 599 41.62 -4.10 -0.16
C SER A 599 42.30 -3.07 -1.06
N GLY A 600 43.09 -2.17 -0.48
CA GLY A 600 43.78 -1.09 -1.21
C GLY A 600 42.90 0.09 -1.62
N GLY A 601 41.71 0.27 -1.00
CA GLY A 601 40.74 1.30 -1.36
C GLY A 601 40.08 2.03 -0.18
N GLU A 602 38.83 2.48 -0.40
CA GLU A 602 38.00 3.25 0.54
C GLU A 602 37.69 2.50 1.85
N PRO A 603 37.62 3.22 3.00
CA PRO A 603 37.25 2.64 4.28
C PRO A 603 35.79 2.17 4.29
N ALA A 604 35.45 1.29 5.24
CA ALA A 604 34.07 0.92 5.50
C ALA A 604 33.25 2.14 5.92
N LYS A 605 32.00 2.20 5.49
CA LYS A 605 31.07 3.30 5.80
C LYS A 605 29.79 2.74 6.41
N LEU A 606 29.22 3.44 7.37
CA LEU A 606 27.91 3.17 7.95
C LEU A 606 27.27 4.48 8.36
N GLY A 607 26.10 4.78 7.82
CA GLY A 607 25.34 5.98 8.16
C GLY A 607 24.27 6.32 7.12
N PRO A 608 23.63 7.49 7.23
CA PRO A 608 22.60 7.92 6.30
C PRO A 608 23.15 8.17 4.90
N VAL A 609 22.37 7.84 3.89
CA VAL A 609 22.63 8.17 2.49
C VAL A 609 22.00 9.52 2.17
N VAL A 610 22.80 10.46 1.69
CA VAL A 610 22.37 11.84 1.42
C VAL A 610 22.62 12.23 -0.04
N GLY A 611 21.76 13.08 -0.58
CA GLY A 611 21.81 13.61 -1.95
C GLY A 611 21.36 12.63 -3.04
N GLY A 612 20.66 13.13 -4.07
CA GLY A 612 20.38 12.38 -5.31
C GLY A 612 19.52 11.13 -5.17
N ILE A 613 18.63 11.05 -4.18
CA ILE A 613 17.78 9.87 -3.95
C ILE A 613 16.38 10.14 -4.54
N PRO A 614 15.81 9.22 -5.34
CA PRO A 614 14.49 9.37 -5.97
C PRO A 614 13.29 9.60 -5.02
N LEU A 615 13.47 9.51 -3.70
CA LEU A 615 12.40 9.64 -2.70
C LEU A 615 12.80 10.51 -1.50
N GLY A 616 12.96 11.82 -1.70
CA GLY A 616 12.89 12.80 -0.61
C GLY A 616 14.12 13.64 -0.28
N MET A 617 15.25 13.57 -1.00
CA MET A 617 16.36 14.56 -0.84
C MET A 617 17.12 14.75 -2.17
N PRO A 618 17.59 15.97 -2.47
CA PRO A 618 17.44 16.68 -3.74
C PRO A 618 17.85 15.87 -4.97
N THR A 619 17.10 16.03 -6.07
CA THR A 619 17.44 15.53 -7.43
C THR A 619 18.73 16.14 -8.00
N SER A 620 19.39 17.03 -7.25
CA SER A 620 20.70 17.57 -7.53
C SER A 620 21.73 17.08 -6.52
N GLY A 621 22.88 16.63 -7.01
CA GLY A 621 23.96 16.08 -6.20
C GLY A 621 24.15 14.57 -6.38
N THR A 622 25.36 14.10 -6.10
CA THR A 622 25.72 12.68 -6.17
C THR A 622 25.42 12.02 -4.82
N PRO A 623 24.72 10.87 -4.80
CA PRO A 623 24.48 10.13 -3.56
C PRO A 623 25.78 9.75 -2.84
N VAL A 624 25.85 10.01 -1.54
CA VAL A 624 26.99 9.67 -0.69
C VAL A 624 26.53 9.12 0.67
N ILE A 625 27.38 8.30 1.29
CA ILE A 625 27.15 7.78 2.64
C ILE A 625 27.83 8.73 3.63
N ASN A 626 27.06 9.38 4.49
CA ASN A 626 27.59 10.21 5.56
C ASN A 626 27.90 9.32 6.76
N ASN A 627 29.18 9.00 6.97
CA ASN A 627 29.59 8.03 7.99
C ASN A 627 29.29 8.55 9.40
N PHE A 628 28.77 7.68 10.27
CA PHE A 628 28.65 7.99 11.69
C PHE A 628 30.01 8.36 12.29
N SER A 629 30.05 9.45 13.06
CA SER A 629 31.26 9.88 13.76
C SER A 629 31.62 8.89 14.86
N GLY A 630 32.93 8.68 15.10
CA GLY A 630 33.40 7.79 16.18
C GLY A 630 33.59 6.33 15.79
N LEU A 631 33.11 5.90 14.62
CA LEU A 631 33.37 4.55 14.10
C LEU A 631 34.83 4.42 13.61
N PRO A 632 35.48 3.26 13.81
CA PRO A 632 36.82 3.00 13.28
C PRO A 632 36.81 2.92 11.75
N ALA A 633 37.98 3.05 11.10
CA ALA A 633 38.06 2.96 9.63
C ALA A 633 37.94 1.52 9.08
N ASN A 634 38.23 0.51 9.91
CA ASN A 634 38.47 -0.89 9.50
C ASN A 634 37.43 -1.88 10.07
N PHE A 635 36.15 -1.51 10.11
CA PHE A 635 35.07 -2.43 10.52
C PHE A 635 34.44 -3.12 9.32
N ASN A 636 33.66 -4.19 9.55
CA ASN A 636 32.95 -4.90 8.50
C ASN A 636 31.50 -5.18 8.92
N ALA A 637 30.66 -4.13 8.89
CA ALA A 637 29.27 -4.22 9.33
C ALA A 637 28.40 -4.95 8.29
N SER A 638 28.05 -6.22 8.56
CA SER A 638 27.16 -6.99 7.68
C SER A 638 25.72 -6.51 7.74
N GLN A 639 25.20 -6.29 8.95
CA GLN A 639 23.86 -5.76 9.21
C GLN A 639 23.89 -4.92 10.48
N PHE A 640 23.05 -3.89 10.54
CA PHE A 640 22.93 -2.99 11.67
C PHE A 640 21.46 -2.73 12.01
N ILE A 641 21.23 -2.28 13.23
CA ILE A 641 19.97 -1.69 13.67
C ILE A 641 20.26 -0.40 14.43
N LEU A 642 19.33 0.55 14.29
CA LEU A 642 19.24 1.74 15.11
C LEU A 642 18.04 1.59 16.05
N LEU A 643 18.22 1.94 17.32
CA LEU A 643 17.17 1.92 18.33
C LEU A 643 17.09 3.29 19.01
N ASP A 644 15.88 3.81 19.08
CA ASP A 644 15.51 4.99 19.87
C ASP A 644 15.24 4.52 21.31
N LYS A 645 15.99 5.09 22.28
CA LYS A 645 15.97 4.61 23.67
C LYS A 645 14.89 5.29 24.53
N ASP A 646 14.42 6.46 24.12
CA ASP A 646 13.55 7.35 24.91
C ASP A 646 12.33 7.85 24.14
N THR A 647 12.11 7.34 22.93
CA THR A 647 10.96 7.57 22.06
C THR A 647 10.78 9.02 21.64
N ASP A 648 11.88 9.78 21.59
CA ASP A 648 11.88 11.17 21.17
C ASP A 648 11.96 11.35 19.64
N GLY A 649 12.13 10.25 18.90
CA GLY A 649 12.28 10.23 17.45
C GLY A 649 13.74 10.35 16.99
N GLU A 650 14.72 10.31 17.89
CA GLU A 650 16.14 10.25 17.57
C GLU A 650 16.74 8.88 17.90
N PHE A 651 17.58 8.35 17.01
CA PHE A 651 18.26 7.08 17.26
C PHE A 651 19.50 7.26 18.11
N ASP A 652 19.49 6.66 19.30
CA ASP A 652 20.57 6.77 20.27
C ASP A 652 21.51 5.57 20.33
N LEU A 653 21.04 4.41 19.90
CA LEU A 653 21.75 3.15 20.04
C LEU A 653 21.96 2.52 18.67
N LEU A 654 23.20 2.12 18.41
CA LEU A 654 23.60 1.41 17.21
C LEU A 654 24.12 0.05 17.63
N TYR A 655 23.51 -1.01 17.08
CA TYR A 655 24.06 -2.35 17.13
C TYR A 655 24.36 -2.79 15.70
N TYR A 656 25.58 -3.28 15.45
CA TYR A 656 25.90 -3.88 14.17
C TYR A 656 26.66 -5.19 14.35
N VAL A 657 26.54 -6.05 13.35
CA VAL A 657 27.28 -7.30 13.27
C VAL A 657 28.59 -7.05 12.54
N ASP A 658 29.71 -7.20 13.24
CA ASP A 658 31.05 -7.16 12.65
C ASP A 658 31.43 -8.56 12.13
N GLU A 659 31.86 -8.63 10.88
CA GLU A 659 32.32 -9.86 10.24
C GLU A 659 33.81 -10.14 10.44
N THR A 660 34.56 -9.29 11.14
CA THR A 660 35.93 -9.62 11.56
C THR A 660 35.94 -10.97 12.29
N ASN A 661 36.95 -11.82 12.08
CA ASN A 661 36.92 -13.19 12.62
C ASN A 661 37.51 -13.23 14.04
N PRO A 662 36.77 -13.69 15.08
CA PRO A 662 35.37 -14.15 15.06
C PRO A 662 34.34 -13.01 15.02
N GLY A 663 33.23 -13.25 14.31
CA GLY A 663 32.20 -12.22 14.13
C GLY A 663 31.45 -11.90 15.43
N SER A 664 31.11 -10.64 15.63
CA SER A 664 30.60 -10.09 16.89
C SER A 664 29.41 -9.15 16.69
N ILE A 665 28.57 -8.98 17.72
CA ILE A 665 27.66 -7.83 17.83
C ILE A 665 28.43 -6.73 18.54
N VAL A 666 28.54 -5.56 17.90
CA VAL A 666 29.18 -4.36 18.46
C VAL A 666 28.11 -3.33 18.77
N LYS A 667 28.21 -2.70 19.94
CA LYS A 667 27.29 -1.65 20.38
C LYS A 667 27.97 -0.29 20.40
N TYR A 668 27.23 0.72 19.99
CA TYR A 668 27.56 2.14 20.17
C TYR A 668 26.36 2.87 20.79
N ALA A 669 26.63 3.93 21.53
CA ALA A 669 25.63 4.88 22.01
C ALA A 669 26.02 6.31 21.60
N TYR A 670 25.05 7.09 21.14
CA TYR A 670 25.23 8.49 20.79
C TYR A 670 25.27 9.36 22.05
N ASP A 671 26.21 10.30 22.13
CA ASP A 671 26.40 11.19 23.29
C ASP A 671 25.98 12.66 23.02
N GLY A 672 25.33 12.91 21.88
CA GLY A 672 24.96 14.25 21.42
C GLY A 672 25.95 14.85 20.40
N GLY A 673 27.09 14.20 20.13
CA GLY A 673 28.00 14.60 19.05
C GLY A 673 28.73 13.45 18.36
N THR A 674 28.97 12.33 19.06
CA THR A 674 29.65 11.18 18.49
C THR A 674 29.11 9.84 18.97
N TRP A 675 29.25 8.81 18.13
CA TRP A 675 28.94 7.45 18.52
C TRP A 675 30.09 6.87 19.33
N MET A 676 29.80 6.53 20.58
CA MET A 676 30.76 5.98 21.53
C MET A 676 30.61 4.47 21.65
N VAL A 677 31.71 3.73 21.48
CA VAL A 677 31.70 2.27 21.60
C VAL A 677 31.31 1.83 23.02
N LYS A 678 30.40 0.86 23.10
CA LYS A 678 29.86 0.27 24.34
C LYS A 678 30.04 -1.24 24.39
N GLY A 679 31.17 -1.72 23.86
CA GLY A 679 31.58 -3.13 23.93
C GLY A 679 31.08 -3.99 22.78
N SER A 680 31.42 -5.27 22.83
CA SER A 680 31.02 -6.28 21.84
C SER A 680 30.82 -7.66 22.45
N VAL A 681 30.06 -8.50 21.75
CA VAL A 681 29.70 -9.87 22.17
C VAL A 681 29.83 -10.83 20.98
N ASN A 682 30.52 -11.95 21.18
CA ASN A 682 30.60 -13.04 20.20
C ASN A 682 29.55 -14.12 20.50
N ALA A 683 29.16 -14.89 19.48
CA ALA A 683 28.13 -15.94 19.60
C ALA A 683 28.43 -17.04 20.63
N THR A 684 29.71 -17.35 20.90
CA THR A 684 30.15 -18.26 21.97
C THR A 684 31.67 -18.16 22.16
N ALA A 685 32.16 -18.41 23.39
CA ALA A 685 33.54 -18.80 23.64
C ALA A 685 33.63 -20.34 23.63
N PRO A 686 34.62 -20.98 22.95
CA PRO A 686 35.81 -20.40 22.33
C PRO A 686 35.61 -19.90 20.88
N ALA A 687 36.31 -18.79 20.63
CA ALA A 687 36.31 -17.87 19.50
C ALA A 687 36.69 -18.39 18.09
N THR A 688 36.70 -19.70 17.79
CA THR A 688 37.42 -20.20 16.60
C THR A 688 36.57 -20.62 15.41
N THR A 689 35.24 -20.74 15.52
CA THR A 689 34.42 -21.31 14.42
C THR A 689 33.01 -20.71 14.24
N GLN A 690 32.52 -19.84 15.13
CA GLN A 690 31.18 -19.24 15.06
C GLN A 690 31.27 -17.72 14.83
N GLY A 691 30.65 -17.23 13.76
CA GLY A 691 30.45 -15.80 13.53
C GLY A 691 28.95 -15.47 13.47
N ILE A 692 28.59 -14.27 13.91
CA ILE A 692 27.25 -13.69 13.72
C ILE A 692 27.20 -13.03 12.33
N ARG A 693 26.05 -13.05 11.64
CA ARG A 693 25.91 -12.46 10.29
C ARG A 693 24.73 -11.52 10.09
N SER A 694 23.70 -11.64 10.92
CA SER A 694 22.46 -10.88 10.80
C SER A 694 21.94 -10.54 12.17
N ILE A 695 21.29 -9.39 12.29
CA ILE A 695 20.73 -8.88 13.55
C ILE A 695 19.41 -8.16 13.28
N THR A 696 18.48 -8.32 14.21
CA THR A 696 17.30 -7.47 14.38
C THR A 696 17.08 -7.26 15.88
N GLY A 697 16.24 -6.30 16.28
CA GLY A 697 16.00 -6.07 17.70
C GLY A 697 15.06 -4.90 17.94
N LYS A 698 14.66 -4.73 19.19
CA LYS A 698 13.81 -3.63 19.64
C LYS A 698 14.05 -3.28 21.10
N MET A 699 13.56 -2.11 21.49
CA MET A 699 13.48 -1.73 22.90
C MET A 699 12.25 -2.34 23.56
N VAL A 700 12.42 -2.86 24.77
CA VAL A 700 11.36 -3.26 25.69
C VAL A 700 11.63 -2.54 27.03
N GLY A 701 10.94 -1.41 27.24
CA GLY A 701 11.33 -0.48 28.29
C GLY A 701 12.76 0.02 28.05
N ASN A 702 13.64 -0.11 29.05
CA ASN A 702 15.05 0.31 28.93
C ASN A 702 16.00 -0.79 28.41
N THR A 703 15.45 -1.92 27.97
CA THR A 703 16.22 -3.11 27.61
C THR A 703 16.17 -3.32 26.11
N ALA A 704 17.34 -3.43 25.46
CA ALA A 704 17.39 -3.83 24.07
C ALA A 704 17.34 -5.36 23.98
N VAL A 705 16.34 -5.90 23.27
CA VAL A 705 16.20 -7.32 22.99
C VAL A 705 16.59 -7.57 21.54
N LEU A 706 17.69 -8.28 21.35
CA LEU A 706 18.31 -8.52 20.05
C LEU A 706 18.16 -9.98 19.65
N TYR A 707 17.92 -10.20 18.36
CA TYR A 707 17.91 -11.52 17.74
C TYR A 707 18.92 -11.55 16.61
N ALA A 708 19.65 -12.65 16.49
CA ALA A 708 20.71 -12.76 15.50
C ALA A 708 20.84 -14.19 14.95
N VAL A 709 21.53 -14.32 13.81
CA VAL A 709 21.85 -15.62 13.20
C VAL A 709 23.35 -15.88 13.19
N THR A 710 23.75 -17.08 13.57
CA THR A 710 25.15 -17.57 13.56
C THR A 710 25.46 -18.38 12.29
N THR A 711 26.73 -18.50 11.89
CA THR A 711 27.15 -19.22 10.67
C THR A 711 28.28 -20.25 10.87
N THR A 712 28.20 -21.10 11.89
CA THR A 712 29.19 -22.16 12.16
C THR A 712 29.43 -23.10 10.97
N LEU A 713 30.66 -23.65 10.85
CA LEU A 713 30.93 -24.87 10.08
C LEU A 713 30.21 -26.06 10.75
N GLY A 714 28.95 -26.31 10.37
CA GLY A 714 28.15 -27.43 10.85
C GLY A 714 26.66 -27.09 10.91
N THR A 715 26.27 -26.22 11.85
CA THR A 715 24.89 -25.74 12.03
C THR A 715 24.88 -24.25 12.42
N SER A 716 24.11 -23.44 11.69
CA SER A 716 23.73 -22.07 12.06
C SER A 716 22.60 -22.08 13.08
N SER A 717 22.47 -21.06 13.91
CA SER A 717 21.36 -20.95 14.88
C SER A 717 20.78 -19.55 14.97
N LEU A 718 19.50 -19.47 15.33
CA LEU A 718 18.85 -18.25 15.79
C LEU A 718 19.14 -18.09 17.28
N ILE A 719 19.71 -16.94 17.64
CA ILE A 719 20.12 -16.62 19.01
C ILE A 719 19.41 -15.35 19.49
N LYS A 720 19.24 -15.24 20.81
CA LYS A 720 18.71 -14.07 21.51
C LYS A 720 19.77 -13.47 22.41
N MET A 721 19.84 -12.15 22.48
CA MET A 721 20.69 -11.43 23.42
C MET A 721 19.87 -10.32 24.08
N THR A 722 20.04 -10.15 25.39
CA THR A 722 19.39 -9.07 26.13
C THR A 722 20.45 -8.09 26.62
N ASP A 723 20.21 -6.81 26.41
CA ASP A 723 21.04 -5.72 26.91
C ASP A 723 20.21 -4.82 27.82
N ALA A 724 20.20 -5.14 29.11
CA ALA A 724 19.46 -4.42 30.13
C ALA A 724 20.11 -3.06 30.42
N ASN A 725 19.28 -2.02 30.63
CA ASN A 725 19.73 -0.63 30.77
C ASN A 725 20.59 -0.16 29.58
N ALA A 726 20.11 -0.45 28.37
CA ALA A 726 20.84 -0.30 27.11
C ALA A 726 21.44 1.10 26.91
N SER A 727 20.85 2.14 27.49
CA SER A 727 21.38 3.51 27.43
C SER A 727 22.76 3.67 28.09
N SER A 728 23.10 2.84 29.07
CA SER A 728 24.29 3.01 29.92
C SER A 728 25.22 1.79 29.96
N SER A 729 24.70 0.60 29.66
CA SER A 729 25.45 -0.66 29.75
C SER A 729 26.57 -0.75 28.72
N ILE A 730 27.63 -1.47 29.10
CA ILE A 730 28.68 -1.95 28.20
C ILE A 730 28.44 -3.44 27.99
N ILE A 731 28.26 -3.86 26.73
CA ILE A 731 28.01 -5.27 26.40
C ILE A 731 29.31 -6.08 26.43
N SER A 732 29.22 -7.30 26.96
CA SER A 732 30.33 -8.24 27.01
C SER A 732 29.83 -9.68 27.04
N ALA A 733 30.69 -10.64 26.68
CA ALA A 733 30.33 -12.06 26.73
C ALA A 733 29.94 -12.55 28.13
N SER A 734 30.38 -11.88 29.21
CA SER A 734 30.01 -12.24 30.59
C SER A 734 28.64 -11.74 30.99
N ASN A 735 28.21 -10.59 30.46
CA ASN A 735 26.99 -9.89 30.90
C ASN A 735 25.82 -10.09 29.94
N ASN A 736 26.11 -10.42 28.68
CA ASN A 736 25.16 -10.48 27.58
C ASN A 736 25.39 -11.75 26.74
N ALA A 737 25.67 -12.88 27.40
CA ALA A 737 25.87 -14.15 26.71
C ALA A 737 24.64 -14.48 25.82
N PRO A 738 24.82 -14.71 24.51
CA PRO A 738 23.69 -15.04 23.66
C PRO A 738 23.09 -16.42 24.00
N GLU A 739 21.78 -16.47 24.05
CA GLU A 739 20.98 -17.68 24.23
C GLU A 739 20.69 -18.31 22.87
N ASN A 740 20.89 -19.62 22.74
CA ASN A 740 20.47 -20.36 21.55
C ASN A 740 18.97 -20.67 21.62
N LEU A 741 18.17 -20.05 20.76
CA LEU A 741 16.73 -20.31 20.69
C LEU A 741 16.45 -21.58 19.86
N VAL A 742 17.02 -21.65 18.66
CA VAL A 742 16.82 -22.77 17.75
C VAL A 742 18.00 -22.93 16.81
N SER A 743 18.48 -24.16 16.66
CA SER A 743 19.48 -24.52 15.66
C SER A 743 18.82 -24.92 14.35
N ALA A 744 19.43 -24.54 13.23
CA ALA A 744 18.93 -24.91 11.91
C ALA A 744 18.78 -26.43 11.79
N PRO A 745 17.65 -26.93 11.25
CA PRO A 745 17.46 -28.34 11.00
C PRO A 745 18.61 -28.96 10.20
N ALA A 746 18.79 -30.28 10.34
CA ALA A 746 19.81 -31.00 9.58
C ALA A 746 19.71 -30.69 8.08
N LYS A 747 20.87 -30.54 7.43
CA LYS A 747 20.98 -30.21 5.99
C LYS A 747 20.39 -28.84 5.59
N THR A 748 20.24 -27.93 6.54
CA THR A 748 19.80 -26.55 6.26
C THR A 748 20.70 -25.53 6.95
N ARG A 749 20.59 -24.26 6.56
CA ARG A 749 21.30 -23.15 7.21
C ARG A 749 20.43 -21.90 7.30
N PHE A 750 20.39 -21.27 8.45
CA PHE A 750 19.85 -19.92 8.63
C PHE A 750 20.87 -18.88 8.12
N ARG A 751 20.37 -17.82 7.47
CA ARG A 751 21.19 -16.76 6.89
C ARG A 751 20.90 -15.37 7.45
N SER A 752 19.64 -15.06 7.70
CA SER A 752 19.23 -13.76 8.19
C SER A 752 18.00 -13.85 9.08
N VAL A 753 17.80 -12.84 9.93
CA VAL A 753 16.63 -12.68 10.81
C VAL A 753 16.07 -11.27 10.70
N SER A 754 14.74 -11.16 10.80
CA SER A 754 13.98 -9.91 10.96
C SER A 754 12.74 -10.19 11.81
N PHE A 755 12.02 -9.17 12.24
CA PHE A 755 10.64 -9.32 12.69
C PHE A 755 9.69 -9.57 11.50
N THR A 756 8.55 -10.22 11.78
CA THR A 756 7.45 -10.37 10.83
C THR A 756 6.87 -9.02 10.41
N PRO A 757 6.34 -8.88 9.18
CA PRO A 757 5.49 -7.75 8.82
C PRO A 757 4.30 -7.62 9.77
N GLY A 758 3.86 -6.39 10.01
CA GLY A 758 2.84 -6.02 10.99
C GLY A 758 3.36 -5.81 12.42
N THR A 759 4.63 -6.15 12.70
CA THR A 759 5.21 -5.93 14.04
C THR A 759 5.32 -4.44 14.38
N VAL A 760 4.83 -4.06 15.56
CA VAL A 760 4.87 -2.67 16.08
C VAL A 760 5.94 -2.51 17.18
N GLY A 761 6.39 -1.27 17.38
CA GLY A 761 7.33 -0.90 18.46
C GLY A 761 8.74 -1.46 18.28
N ILE A 762 9.25 -1.41 17.04
CA ILE A 762 10.58 -1.90 16.63
C ILE A 762 11.37 -0.78 15.97
#